data_AF-A0A803JDT0-F1
#
_entry.id   AF-A0A803JDT0-F1
#
_cell.length_a   1.000
_cell.length_b   1.000
_cell.length_c   1.000
_cell.angle_alpha   90.00
_cell.angle_beta   90.00
_cell.angle_gamma   90.00
#
_symmetry.space_group_name_H-M   'P 1'
#
loop_
_entity.id
_entity.type
_entity.pdbx_description
1 polymer ?
#
loop_
_entity_poly.entity_id
_entity_poly.type
_entity_poly.pdbx_seq_one_letter_code
_entity_poly.pdbx_strand_id
1 'polypeptide(L)'
;MLANLLKAHNKRNSIYKIRQPDGSISTNPNIIASTFMTYYQRLYKTTNRIQTSDINSFLKKYAPAPLTPEMKQLIEGDITYEEIQQTIKKLKLNKAPGPDGFSSLYYKKIQEQLTQHLHRLYQHIITGHPLPPEMNEARITVIPKPNKDPLTPKNYRPISLLNTDIKMLATILALRLNKVLTTIIHKDQIGFIPSRQAPDNIRKILNLIIQANKTNTPLCLLALDIEKAFDTLDWQYLFTLLETIGLGSIFIKTLQTYYCTPRAQLNLPTTSPLGYIEIHRGTRQGCPLSPALFALAMEPLARAIRENGDIQGLKVKDKEYKVSLFADDLLLHVTKPLTSLPNLVKILADFAKVSGLTVNPDKSEMLPCNISKHMVKLIEANFGFKIQTDSMQYLGVKLTPNLTTLYKANFPPLIKLLTQDLLAWDKHNISWIGRIHCAKMVVLPKLLYLFRTLPIRIATQDIHNLQSRINNFIWNNKHPRISKQTMYLHKTNGGLSSPNLLKYYWAARMAQITPAHASHNKPLWVEIEDDLIYPYSLQQVLWLRKIPYNCLQHISPLTKEMLQLWQTLRHRHHLISKPSPLTPLINNQDFPPGLSKRTFVWWTNSGVTNLHSLTAHNKPLTTPQILDKFQPPPQEKYRASQLAHFIQQQAKLGDLNIISSTGLETICRQAPLQPGTLSLIYKLINQPPLNNKKLNNMLKWERDLNTTLTTKQWAQCSETANKGSTCVTVRETSIKILHRTYLVPYRLNKLYPTCNPQCYRGCPELGTMLHIWWNCDIVSKFWDSVIHMLSRIFHTQFPKDPLTLLLGKKPPRFTNSGHRLSQHILMAARLIIASNWKKARLPLNSLKTKIICIATNEKLSYMLQNDMEAYDKIWMPWLLHENDPQLFMALRA
;
A
#
# COMPACT_ATOMS: atom_id res chain seq x y z
N MET A 1 -0.86 20.13 19.09
CA MET A 1 -0.09 19.16 18.30
C MET A 1 -0.11 19.50 16.80
N LEU A 2 -1.27 19.50 16.13
CA LEU A 2 -1.38 19.79 14.70
C LEU A 2 -0.79 21.16 14.33
N ALA A 3 -1.10 22.22 15.09
CA ALA A 3 -0.53 23.55 14.86
C ALA A 3 1.01 23.57 14.93
N ASN A 4 1.63 22.83 15.86
CA ASN A 4 3.09 22.76 15.97
C ASN A 4 3.71 21.96 14.82
N LEU A 5 3.03 20.89 14.35
CA LEU A 5 3.44 20.14 13.17
C LEU A 5 3.32 20.99 11.90
N LEU A 6 2.25 21.77 11.75
CA LEU A 6 2.07 22.72 10.64
C LEU A 6 3.13 23.83 10.70
N LYS A 7 3.42 24.40 11.86
CA LYS A 7 4.51 25.38 12.04
C LYS A 7 5.87 24.80 11.67
N ALA A 8 6.19 23.58 12.13
CA ALA A 8 7.43 22.91 11.79
C ALA A 8 7.52 22.55 10.30
N HIS A 9 6.41 22.15 9.68
CA HIS A 9 6.29 21.89 8.25
C HIS A 9 6.51 23.17 7.43
N ASN A 10 5.83 24.26 7.80
CA ASN A 10 5.99 25.56 7.15
C ASN A 10 7.44 26.04 7.26
N LYS A 11 8.04 25.98 8.46
CA LYS A 11 9.44 26.37 8.68
C LYS A 11 10.43 25.58 7.82
N ARG A 12 10.17 24.28 7.55
CA ARG A 12 11.02 23.45 6.67
C ARG A 12 10.89 23.80 5.20
N ASN A 13 9.71 24.22 4.77
CA ASN A 13 9.42 24.48 3.35
C ASN A 13 9.65 25.94 2.95
N SER A 14 9.71 26.86 3.93
CA SER A 14 9.96 28.27 3.67
C SER A 14 11.37 28.52 3.13
N ILE A 15 11.46 29.39 2.11
CA ILE A 15 12.71 29.77 1.44
C ILE A 15 13.04 31.21 1.86
N TYR A 16 14.08 31.38 2.67
CA TYR A 16 14.48 32.67 3.24
C TYR A 16 15.85 33.16 2.73
N LYS A 17 16.60 32.30 2.05
CA LYS A 17 17.95 32.59 1.56
C LYS A 17 18.29 31.73 0.35
N ILE A 18 19.08 32.27 -0.57
CA ILE A 18 19.55 31.59 -1.77
C ILE A 18 21.03 31.90 -2.02
N ARG A 19 21.75 30.97 -2.64
CA ARG A 19 23.10 31.23 -3.15
C ARG A 19 23.03 31.78 -4.57
N GLN A 20 23.69 32.91 -4.81
CA GLN A 20 23.83 33.54 -6.11
C GLN A 20 24.96 32.89 -6.93
N PRO A 21 25.03 33.15 -8.26
CA PRO A 21 26.08 32.58 -9.13
C PRO A 21 27.51 32.94 -8.71
N ASP A 22 27.70 34.11 -8.10
CA ASP A 22 28.98 34.61 -7.56
C ASP A 22 29.40 33.94 -6.23
N GLY A 23 28.57 33.03 -5.69
CA GLY A 23 28.80 32.34 -4.42
C GLY A 23 28.25 33.07 -3.19
N SER A 24 27.80 34.32 -3.31
CA SER A 24 27.21 35.09 -2.20
C SER A 24 25.84 34.53 -1.80
N ILE A 25 25.44 34.75 -0.53
CA ILE A 25 24.11 34.35 -0.04
C ILE A 25 23.24 35.59 0.08
N SER A 26 22.10 35.60 -0.60
CA SER A 26 21.12 36.68 -0.53
C SER A 26 19.88 36.25 0.24
N THR A 27 19.36 37.14 1.07
CA THR A 27 18.07 37.03 1.78
C THR A 27 16.98 37.89 1.14
N ASN A 28 17.30 38.65 0.10
CA ASN A 28 16.35 39.55 -0.56
C ASN A 28 15.30 38.74 -1.33
N PRO A 29 13.98 38.89 -1.03
CA PRO A 29 12.91 38.16 -1.71
C PRO A 29 12.92 38.29 -3.23
N ASN A 30 13.29 39.46 -3.77
CA ASN A 30 13.32 39.71 -5.22
C ASN A 30 14.48 38.95 -5.89
N ILE A 31 15.63 38.86 -5.23
CA ILE A 31 16.80 38.11 -5.73
C ILE A 31 16.50 36.60 -5.67
N ILE A 32 15.83 36.14 -4.61
CA ILE A 32 15.38 34.75 -4.51
C ILE A 32 14.42 34.43 -5.67
N ALA A 33 13.42 35.27 -5.88
CA ALA A 33 12.44 35.14 -6.95
C ALA A 33 13.10 35.07 -8.34
N SER A 34 13.96 36.03 -8.67
CA SER A 34 14.63 36.09 -9.98
C SER A 34 15.55 34.88 -10.19
N THR A 35 16.31 34.47 -9.17
CA THR A 35 17.21 33.30 -9.26
C THR A 35 16.44 32.02 -9.58
N PHE A 36 15.30 31.80 -8.92
CA PHE A 36 14.43 30.65 -9.21
C PHE A 36 13.79 30.75 -10.60
N MET A 37 13.32 31.94 -10.99
CA MET A 37 12.71 32.18 -12.30
C MET A 37 13.70 31.85 -13.43
N THR A 38 14.90 32.44 -13.40
CA THR A 38 15.95 32.20 -14.40
C THR A 38 16.35 30.73 -14.46
N TYR A 39 16.46 30.06 -13.31
CA TYR A 39 16.79 28.64 -13.24
C TYR A 39 15.74 27.78 -13.96
N TYR A 40 14.45 27.97 -13.67
CA TYR A 40 13.38 27.14 -14.26
C TYR A 40 13.08 27.51 -15.71
N GLN A 41 13.20 28.78 -16.11
CA GLN A 41 13.17 29.19 -17.51
C GLN A 41 14.23 28.46 -18.32
N ARG A 42 15.48 28.40 -17.82
CA ARG A 42 16.55 27.64 -18.47
C ARG A 42 16.31 26.13 -18.46
N LEU A 43 15.73 25.59 -17.39
CA LEU A 43 15.42 24.17 -17.28
C LEU A 43 14.40 23.71 -18.32
N TYR A 44 13.35 24.51 -18.57
CA TYR A 44 12.27 24.14 -19.49
C TYR A 44 12.46 24.65 -20.93
N LYS A 45 13.49 25.46 -21.19
CA LYS A 45 13.88 25.83 -22.56
C LYS A 45 14.53 24.63 -23.27
N THR A 46 14.20 24.45 -24.55
CA THR A 46 14.86 23.46 -25.41
C THR A 46 16.31 23.85 -25.61
N THR A 47 17.24 22.96 -25.26
CA THR A 47 18.68 23.29 -25.22
C THR A 47 19.41 23.09 -26.56
N ASN A 48 18.87 22.32 -27.52
CA ASN A 48 19.44 22.12 -28.87
C ASN A 48 18.34 21.67 -29.86
N ARG A 49 18.43 22.02 -31.15
CA ARG A 49 17.61 21.39 -32.21
C ARG A 49 18.12 19.98 -32.44
N ILE A 50 17.40 18.99 -31.94
CA ILE A 50 17.70 17.58 -32.17
C ILE A 50 17.34 17.26 -33.62
N GLN A 51 18.25 16.64 -34.37
CA GLN A 51 17.97 16.28 -35.76
C GLN A 51 17.01 15.09 -35.80
N THR A 52 15.91 15.23 -36.56
CA THR A 52 14.91 14.18 -36.74
C THR A 52 15.52 12.89 -37.32
N SER A 53 16.58 13.02 -38.15
CA SER A 53 17.35 11.91 -38.71
C SER A 53 18.02 11.04 -37.63
N ASP A 54 18.62 11.67 -36.61
CA ASP A 54 19.26 10.98 -35.50
C ASP A 54 18.23 10.20 -34.66
N ILE A 55 17.08 10.83 -34.37
CA ILE A 55 15.96 10.19 -33.67
C ILE A 55 15.49 8.96 -34.44
N ASN A 56 15.19 9.12 -35.74
CA ASN A 56 14.70 8.04 -36.58
C ASN A 56 15.71 6.88 -36.68
N SER A 57 17.00 7.19 -36.80
CA SER A 57 18.07 6.18 -36.84
C SER A 57 18.14 5.36 -35.54
N PHE A 58 18.12 6.04 -34.39
CA PHE A 58 18.13 5.38 -33.09
C PHE A 58 16.87 4.53 -32.85
N LEU A 59 15.69 5.08 -33.15
CA LEU A 59 14.41 4.39 -32.97
C LEU A 59 14.21 3.24 -33.95
N LYS A 60 14.66 3.35 -35.19
CA LYS A 60 14.63 2.23 -36.16
C LYS A 60 15.36 1.00 -35.62
N LYS A 61 16.41 1.21 -34.83
CA LYS A 61 17.20 0.13 -34.22
C LYS A 61 16.61 -0.36 -32.90
N TYR A 62 16.09 0.55 -32.06
CA TYR A 62 15.82 0.24 -30.64
C TYR A 62 14.39 0.53 -30.16
N ALA A 63 13.48 1.03 -31.00
CA ALA A 63 12.08 1.19 -30.61
C ALA A 63 11.44 -0.18 -30.33
N PRO A 64 10.45 -0.28 -29.42
CA PRO A 64 9.65 -1.49 -29.24
C PRO A 64 8.95 -1.91 -30.54
N ALA A 65 8.54 -3.18 -30.60
CA ALA A 65 7.74 -3.66 -31.73
C ALA A 65 6.42 -2.86 -31.83
N PRO A 66 5.94 -2.57 -33.06
CA PRO A 66 4.66 -1.91 -33.24
C PRO A 66 3.49 -2.70 -32.64
N LEU A 67 2.47 -1.99 -32.18
CA LEU A 67 1.25 -2.59 -31.66
C LEU A 67 0.46 -3.32 -32.75
N THR A 68 -0.20 -4.41 -32.36
CA THR A 68 -1.15 -5.09 -33.25
C THR A 68 -2.43 -4.24 -33.42
N PRO A 69 -3.20 -4.43 -34.51
CA PRO A 69 -4.45 -3.71 -34.72
C PRO A 69 -5.44 -3.83 -33.54
N GLU A 70 -5.52 -5.01 -32.92
CA GLU A 70 -6.41 -5.26 -31.77
C GLU A 70 -5.96 -4.45 -30.55
N MET A 71 -4.65 -4.37 -30.29
CA MET A 71 -4.11 -3.57 -29.19
C MET A 71 -4.33 -2.07 -29.41
N LYS A 72 -4.22 -1.61 -30.66
CA LYS A 72 -4.48 -0.22 -31.04
C LYS A 72 -5.94 0.17 -30.80
N GLN A 73 -6.89 -0.72 -31.12
CA GLN A 73 -8.31 -0.50 -30.83
C GLN A 73 -8.63 -0.37 -29.33
N LEU A 74 -7.82 -0.94 -28.43
CA LEU A 74 -8.05 -0.82 -26.98
C LEU A 74 -7.79 0.58 -26.41
N ILE A 75 -7.03 1.40 -27.15
CA ILE A 75 -6.58 2.73 -26.75
C ILE A 75 -7.14 3.85 -27.63
N GLU A 76 -7.48 3.55 -28.89
CA GLU A 76 -8.19 4.45 -29.79
C GLU A 76 -9.70 4.50 -29.49
N GLY A 77 -10.35 5.54 -30.01
CA GLY A 77 -11.79 5.76 -29.91
C GLY A 77 -12.17 6.97 -29.05
N ASP A 78 -13.44 7.32 -29.12
CA ASP A 78 -14.05 8.46 -28.41
C ASP A 78 -14.02 8.27 -26.90
N ILE A 79 -13.91 9.35 -26.13
CA ILE A 79 -14.01 9.29 -24.66
C ILE A 79 -15.47 9.08 -24.26
N THR A 80 -15.74 8.05 -23.47
CA THR A 80 -17.13 7.72 -23.10
C THR A 80 -17.57 8.45 -21.82
N TYR A 81 -18.89 8.55 -21.62
CA TYR A 81 -19.47 9.08 -20.38
C TYR A 81 -19.03 8.26 -19.16
N GLU A 82 -18.92 6.93 -19.29
CA GLU A 82 -18.51 6.03 -18.22
C GLU A 82 -17.07 6.29 -17.78
N GLU A 83 -16.15 6.54 -18.72
CA GLU A 83 -14.76 6.87 -18.40
C GLU A 83 -14.67 8.16 -17.57
N ILE A 84 -15.45 9.17 -17.94
CA ILE A 84 -15.53 10.45 -17.21
C ILE A 84 -16.10 10.22 -15.81
N GLN A 85 -17.25 9.55 -15.71
CA GLN A 85 -17.91 9.28 -14.44
C GLN A 85 -17.04 8.45 -13.49
N GLN A 86 -16.34 7.43 -14.01
CA GLN A 86 -15.40 6.63 -13.22
C GLN A 86 -14.21 7.45 -12.74
N THR A 87 -13.72 8.38 -13.56
CA THR A 87 -12.61 9.27 -13.21
C THR A 87 -13.02 10.22 -12.09
N ILE A 88 -14.20 10.85 -12.18
CA ILE A 88 -14.76 11.72 -11.14
C ILE A 88 -14.89 10.95 -9.82
N LYS A 89 -15.44 9.73 -9.84
CA LYS A 89 -15.57 8.87 -8.64
C LYS A 89 -14.21 8.61 -7.97
N LYS A 90 -13.15 8.38 -8.76
CA LYS A 90 -11.78 8.11 -8.28
C LYS A 90 -11.05 9.34 -7.74
N LEU A 91 -11.53 10.56 -7.97
CA LEU A 91 -10.89 11.78 -7.45
C LEU A 91 -10.78 11.73 -5.92
N LYS A 92 -9.60 12.08 -5.40
CA LYS A 92 -9.35 12.12 -3.96
C LYS A 92 -9.76 13.48 -3.40
N LEU A 93 -10.58 13.48 -2.35
CA LEU A 93 -10.94 14.70 -1.62
C LEU A 93 -9.69 15.32 -0.95
N ASN A 94 -9.76 16.61 -0.64
CA ASN A 94 -8.72 17.37 0.06
C ASN A 94 -7.37 17.41 -0.67
N LYS A 95 -7.41 17.44 -2.01
CA LYS A 95 -6.25 17.72 -2.86
C LYS A 95 -6.26 19.18 -3.29
N ALA A 96 -5.06 19.76 -3.41
CA ALA A 96 -4.90 21.13 -3.88
C ALA A 96 -5.40 21.25 -5.34
N PRO A 97 -6.23 22.27 -5.65
CA PRO A 97 -6.69 22.53 -7.01
C PRO A 97 -5.56 23.12 -7.88
N GLY A 98 -5.84 23.27 -9.18
CA GLY A 98 -4.98 24.01 -10.09
C GLY A 98 -5.17 25.53 -9.96
N PRO A 99 -4.66 26.31 -10.93
CA PRO A 99 -4.92 27.75 -11.05
C PRO A 99 -6.39 28.16 -10.93
N ASP A 100 -7.32 27.35 -11.45
CA ASP A 100 -8.77 27.61 -11.47
C ASP A 100 -9.46 27.59 -10.08
N GLY A 101 -8.82 27.03 -9.06
CA GLY A 101 -9.39 26.86 -7.73
C GLY A 101 -10.42 25.73 -7.60
N PHE A 102 -10.82 25.04 -8.67
CA PHE A 102 -11.83 23.99 -8.62
C PHE A 102 -11.24 22.69 -8.06
N SER A 103 -11.63 22.39 -6.82
CA SER A 103 -11.18 21.18 -6.12
C SER A 103 -11.94 19.92 -6.58
N SER A 104 -11.41 18.74 -6.28
CA SER A 104 -12.10 17.46 -6.52
C SER A 104 -13.50 17.36 -5.89
N LEU A 105 -13.80 18.16 -4.85
CA LEU A 105 -15.11 18.20 -4.24
C LEU A 105 -16.16 18.80 -5.19
N TYR A 106 -15.80 19.85 -5.92
CA TYR A 106 -16.67 20.51 -6.89
C TYR A 106 -17.17 19.52 -7.95
N TYR A 107 -16.23 18.85 -8.64
CA TYR A 107 -16.54 17.84 -9.67
C TYR A 107 -17.40 16.68 -9.16
N LYS A 108 -17.21 16.26 -7.91
CA LYS A 108 -18.02 15.19 -7.31
C LYS A 108 -19.44 15.63 -6.97
N LYS A 109 -19.64 16.88 -6.60
CA LYS A 109 -20.96 17.42 -6.21
C LYS A 109 -21.86 17.67 -7.42
N ILE A 110 -21.31 18.21 -8.50
CA ILE A 110 -22.08 18.55 -9.71
C ILE A 110 -21.82 17.58 -10.87
N GLN A 111 -21.50 16.32 -10.54
CA GLN A 111 -21.10 15.32 -11.54
C GLN A 111 -22.17 15.12 -12.62
N GLU A 112 -23.44 15.10 -12.25
CA GLU A 112 -24.55 14.84 -13.18
C GLU A 112 -24.65 15.93 -14.25
N GLN A 113 -24.56 17.20 -13.85
CA GLN A 113 -24.60 18.33 -14.78
C GLN A 113 -23.31 18.41 -15.60
N LEU A 114 -22.15 18.18 -14.97
CA LEU A 114 -20.85 18.47 -15.58
C LEU A 114 -20.38 17.39 -16.57
N THR A 115 -20.83 16.14 -16.42
CA THR A 115 -20.34 15.02 -17.26
C THR A 115 -20.59 15.28 -18.75
N GLN A 116 -21.75 15.83 -19.13
CA GLN A 116 -22.07 16.13 -20.52
C GLN A 116 -21.18 17.23 -21.10
N HIS A 117 -20.90 18.27 -20.32
CA HIS A 117 -20.01 19.36 -20.74
C HIS A 117 -18.56 18.88 -20.90
N LEU A 118 -18.06 18.09 -19.95
CA LEU A 118 -16.74 17.48 -20.04
C LEU A 118 -16.63 16.53 -21.23
N HIS A 119 -17.68 15.77 -21.51
CA HIS A 119 -17.72 14.90 -22.68
C HIS A 119 -17.58 15.72 -23.97
N ARG A 120 -18.40 16.75 -24.16
CA ARG A 120 -18.29 17.64 -25.34
C ARG A 120 -16.91 18.28 -25.46
N LEU A 121 -16.36 18.78 -24.35
CA LEU A 121 -15.02 19.36 -24.30
C LEU A 121 -13.95 18.35 -24.74
N TYR A 122 -13.97 17.14 -24.18
CA TYR A 122 -12.99 16.12 -24.51
C TYR A 122 -13.14 15.62 -25.95
N GLN A 123 -14.35 15.50 -26.49
CA GLN A 123 -14.53 15.18 -27.91
C GLN A 123 -13.87 16.23 -28.81
N HIS A 124 -14.07 17.52 -28.51
CA HIS A 124 -13.45 18.61 -29.26
C HIS A 124 -11.90 18.53 -29.20
N ILE A 125 -11.34 18.16 -28.05
CA ILE A 125 -9.89 17.98 -27.89
C ILE A 125 -9.37 16.78 -28.71
N ILE A 126 -10.12 15.67 -28.71
CA ILE A 126 -9.76 14.44 -29.45
C ILE A 126 -9.82 14.68 -30.96
N THR A 127 -10.75 15.49 -31.45
CA THR A 127 -10.85 15.85 -32.87
C THR A 127 -9.77 16.84 -33.32
N GLY A 128 -8.87 17.26 -32.42
CA GLY A 128 -7.67 18.04 -32.73
C GLY A 128 -7.80 19.55 -32.51
N HIS A 129 -8.88 20.02 -31.90
CA HIS A 129 -8.98 21.43 -31.54
C HIS A 129 -8.07 21.77 -30.34
N PRO A 130 -7.52 23.00 -30.28
CA PRO A 130 -6.62 23.40 -29.21
C PRO A 130 -7.30 23.40 -27.85
N LEU A 131 -6.51 23.20 -26.79
CA LEU A 131 -6.98 23.41 -25.42
C LEU A 131 -7.31 24.90 -25.21
N PRO A 132 -8.34 25.22 -24.40
CA PRO A 132 -8.48 26.57 -23.85
C PRO A 132 -7.18 26.97 -23.12
N PRO A 133 -6.68 28.20 -23.30
CA PRO A 133 -5.41 28.65 -22.71
C PRO A 133 -5.33 28.41 -21.20
N GLU A 134 -6.42 28.64 -20.47
CA GLU A 134 -6.52 28.50 -19.01
C GLU A 134 -6.41 27.04 -18.55
N MET A 135 -6.88 26.10 -19.39
CA MET A 135 -6.78 24.65 -19.12
C MET A 135 -5.33 24.14 -19.27
N ASN A 136 -4.52 24.91 -20.01
CA ASN A 136 -3.13 24.61 -20.26
C ASN A 136 -2.17 25.29 -19.26
N GLU A 137 -2.71 26.01 -18.28
CA GLU A 137 -1.94 26.60 -17.19
C GLU A 137 -1.64 25.62 -16.07
N ALA A 138 -0.46 25.76 -15.48
CA ALA A 138 -0.09 25.06 -14.26
C ALA A 138 0.42 26.05 -13.21
N ARG A 139 0.29 25.69 -11.94
CA ARG A 139 1.01 26.36 -10.85
C ARG A 139 2.14 25.46 -10.37
N ILE A 140 3.39 25.85 -10.60
CA ILE A 140 4.56 25.12 -10.11
C ILE A 140 4.86 25.56 -8.68
N THR A 141 4.77 24.62 -7.74
CA THR A 141 5.25 24.82 -6.36
C THR A 141 6.52 24.03 -6.13
N VAL A 142 7.51 24.61 -5.46
CA VAL A 142 8.78 23.95 -5.19
C VAL A 142 8.82 23.29 -3.81
N ILE A 143 9.35 22.07 -3.75
CA ILE A 143 9.54 21.32 -2.49
C ILE A 143 11.03 20.99 -2.32
N PRO A 144 11.65 21.29 -1.17
CA PRO A 144 13.07 20.98 -0.95
C PRO A 144 13.30 19.47 -0.94
N LYS A 145 14.38 19.02 -1.59
CA LYS A 145 14.82 17.62 -1.51
C LYS A 145 15.36 17.34 -0.09
N PRO A 146 15.03 16.19 0.52
CA PRO A 146 15.55 15.85 1.85
C PRO A 146 17.09 15.79 1.85
N ASN A 147 17.71 16.28 2.92
CA ASN A 147 19.16 16.20 3.15
C ASN A 147 20.03 16.82 2.04
N LYS A 148 19.51 17.78 1.28
CA LYS A 148 20.26 18.57 0.29
C LYS A 148 20.30 20.03 0.72
N ASP A 149 21.32 20.76 0.24
CA ASP A 149 21.49 22.17 0.54
C ASP A 149 20.30 22.98 -0.02
N PRO A 150 19.45 23.60 0.84
CA PRO A 150 18.31 24.39 0.39
C PRO A 150 18.74 25.72 -0.25
N LEU A 151 20.02 26.09 -0.22
CA LEU A 151 20.49 27.31 -0.87
C LEU A 151 20.61 27.21 -2.39
N THR A 152 20.44 26.02 -2.97
CA THR A 152 20.59 25.81 -4.42
C THR A 152 19.25 25.45 -5.08
N PRO A 153 18.78 26.17 -6.12
CA PRO A 153 17.52 25.87 -6.82
C PRO A 153 17.44 24.43 -7.36
N LYS A 154 18.56 23.86 -7.82
CA LYS A 154 18.64 22.48 -8.33
C LYS A 154 18.21 21.42 -7.31
N ASN A 155 18.28 21.74 -6.02
CA ASN A 155 17.91 20.87 -4.91
C ASN A 155 16.42 20.94 -4.56
N TYR A 156 15.60 21.63 -5.35
CA TYR A 156 14.15 21.63 -5.24
C TYR A 156 13.49 20.74 -6.31
N ARG A 157 12.33 20.18 -5.96
CA ARG A 157 11.44 19.45 -6.87
C ARG A 157 10.29 20.38 -7.30
N PRO A 158 10.12 20.66 -8.60
CA PRO A 158 8.95 21.37 -9.09
C PRO A 158 7.74 20.43 -9.11
N ILE A 159 6.65 20.81 -8.44
CA ILE A 159 5.37 20.09 -8.50
C ILE A 159 4.37 20.94 -9.28
N SER A 160 3.87 20.40 -10.39
CA SER A 160 2.90 21.08 -11.23
C SER A 160 1.48 20.80 -10.75
N LEU A 161 0.82 21.83 -10.23
CA LEU A 161 -0.59 21.82 -9.89
C LEU A 161 -1.39 22.17 -11.16
N LEU A 162 -1.85 21.14 -11.86
CA LEU A 162 -2.77 21.26 -13.00
C LEU A 162 -4.22 21.38 -12.54
N ASN A 163 -5.08 21.99 -13.35
CA ASN A 163 -6.53 21.98 -13.15
C ASN A 163 -7.07 20.54 -13.09
N THR A 164 -8.21 20.37 -12.42
CA THR A 164 -8.73 19.02 -12.15
C THR A 164 -9.29 18.39 -13.43
N ASP A 165 -9.92 19.16 -14.30
CA ASP A 165 -10.41 18.75 -15.62
C ASP A 165 -9.32 18.15 -16.53
N ILE A 166 -8.20 18.85 -16.73
CA ILE A 166 -7.09 18.37 -17.56
C ILE A 166 -6.40 17.15 -16.93
N LYS A 167 -6.41 17.03 -15.58
CA LYS A 167 -5.98 15.80 -14.88
C LYS A 167 -6.94 14.65 -15.13
N MET A 168 -8.23 14.90 -15.28
CA MET A 168 -9.20 13.85 -15.60
C MET A 168 -8.95 13.30 -17.00
N LEU A 169 -8.76 14.18 -18.00
CA LEU A 169 -8.37 13.76 -19.35
C LEU A 169 -7.08 12.92 -19.33
N ALA A 170 -6.03 13.41 -18.66
CA ALA A 170 -4.78 12.66 -18.51
C ALA A 170 -4.96 11.32 -17.80
N THR A 171 -5.88 11.22 -16.84
CA THR A 171 -6.21 9.96 -16.16
C THR A 171 -6.85 8.96 -17.13
N ILE A 172 -7.78 9.41 -17.98
CA ILE A 172 -8.44 8.58 -18.98
C ILE A 172 -7.39 8.04 -19.97
N LEU A 173 -6.54 8.91 -20.52
CA LEU A 173 -5.46 8.51 -21.43
C LEU A 173 -4.49 7.53 -20.77
N ALA A 174 -4.14 7.73 -19.49
CA ALA A 174 -3.28 6.83 -18.75
C ALA A 174 -3.92 5.45 -18.55
N LEU A 175 -5.21 5.40 -18.23
CA LEU A 175 -5.95 4.13 -18.08
C LEU A 175 -6.01 3.35 -19.39
N ARG A 176 -6.20 4.03 -20.52
CA ARG A 176 -6.13 3.42 -21.86
C ARG A 176 -4.73 2.87 -22.14
N LEU A 177 -3.70 3.70 -22.02
CA LEU A 177 -2.30 3.30 -22.27
C LEU A 177 -1.87 2.11 -21.39
N ASN A 178 -2.31 2.06 -20.13
CA ASN A 178 -2.01 0.96 -19.21
C ASN A 178 -2.49 -0.42 -19.68
N LYS A 179 -3.47 -0.49 -20.61
CA LYS A 179 -3.95 -1.76 -21.17
C LYS A 179 -2.90 -2.45 -22.05
N VAL A 180 -2.03 -1.67 -22.69
CA VAL A 180 -1.00 -2.16 -23.63
C VAL A 180 0.42 -2.01 -23.07
N LEU A 181 0.60 -1.27 -21.98
CA LEU A 181 1.94 -0.94 -21.47
C LEU A 181 2.79 -2.18 -21.13
N THR A 182 2.17 -3.25 -20.62
CA THR A 182 2.89 -4.48 -20.25
C THR A 182 3.35 -5.31 -21.46
N THR A 183 2.78 -5.10 -22.65
CA THR A 183 3.20 -5.77 -23.88
C THR A 183 4.34 -5.01 -24.58
N ILE A 184 4.32 -3.68 -24.49
CA ILE A 184 5.35 -2.81 -25.07
C ILE A 184 6.65 -2.82 -24.24
N ILE A 185 6.53 -2.68 -22.91
CA ILE A 185 7.66 -2.45 -22.02
C ILE A 185 8.22 -3.77 -21.47
N HIS A 186 9.53 -3.98 -21.61
CA HIS A 186 10.20 -5.20 -21.13
C HIS A 186 10.10 -5.34 -19.61
N LYS A 187 10.17 -6.58 -19.10
CA LYS A 187 9.99 -6.92 -17.67
C LYS A 187 11.04 -6.28 -16.73
N ASP A 188 12.13 -5.75 -17.28
CA ASP A 188 13.16 -5.06 -16.49
C ASP A 188 12.71 -3.71 -15.93
N GLN A 189 11.76 -3.04 -16.58
CA GLN A 189 11.16 -1.81 -16.10
C GLN A 189 9.97 -2.13 -15.21
N ILE A 190 10.11 -1.87 -13.92
CA ILE A 190 9.04 -2.11 -12.94
C ILE A 190 8.39 -0.82 -12.43
N GLY A 191 8.98 0.34 -12.71
CA GLY A 191 8.47 1.64 -12.29
C GLY A 191 7.20 2.01 -13.03
N PHE A 192 6.13 2.28 -12.29
CA PHE A 192 4.84 2.76 -12.81
C PHE A 192 4.13 1.85 -13.82
N ILE A 193 4.57 0.61 -13.99
CA ILE A 193 3.90 -0.38 -14.84
C ILE A 193 2.83 -1.14 -14.03
N PRO A 194 1.60 -1.29 -14.54
CA PRO A 194 0.57 -2.09 -13.89
C PRO A 194 1.07 -3.49 -13.52
N SER A 195 0.69 -3.95 -12.32
CA SER A 195 1.02 -5.28 -11.79
C SER A 195 2.50 -5.57 -11.53
N ARG A 196 3.42 -4.61 -11.72
CA ARG A 196 4.84 -4.74 -11.34
C ARG A 196 5.12 -4.05 -10.01
N GLN A 197 6.03 -4.58 -9.19
CA GLN A 197 6.29 -4.07 -7.84
C GLN A 197 7.79 -3.92 -7.53
N ALA A 198 8.16 -2.86 -6.81
CA ALA A 198 9.54 -2.60 -6.38
C ALA A 198 10.24 -3.79 -5.69
N PRO A 199 9.59 -4.54 -4.76
CA PRO A 199 10.19 -5.71 -4.14
C PRO A 199 10.64 -6.79 -5.13
N ASP A 200 9.96 -6.94 -6.28
CA ASP A 200 10.30 -7.96 -7.27
C ASP A 200 11.66 -7.68 -7.94
N ASN A 201 11.95 -6.40 -8.21
CA ASN A 201 13.24 -6.02 -8.79
C ASN A 201 14.36 -6.12 -7.76
N ILE A 202 14.13 -5.72 -6.50
CA ILE A 202 15.09 -6.00 -5.40
C ILE A 202 15.36 -7.50 -5.30
N ARG A 203 14.33 -8.33 -5.36
CA ARG A 203 14.44 -9.78 -5.31
C ARG A 203 15.26 -10.35 -6.47
N LYS A 204 15.05 -9.83 -7.69
CA LYS A 204 15.85 -10.16 -8.89
C LYS A 204 17.32 -9.84 -8.64
N ILE A 205 17.64 -8.62 -8.20
CA ILE A 205 19.02 -8.18 -7.95
C ILE A 205 19.71 -9.07 -6.91
N LEU A 206 19.01 -9.39 -5.81
CA LEU A 206 19.54 -10.31 -4.80
C LEU A 206 19.82 -11.71 -5.38
N ASN A 207 18.97 -12.23 -6.27
CA ASN A 207 19.23 -13.49 -6.97
C ASN A 207 20.46 -13.43 -7.88
N LEU A 208 20.68 -12.30 -8.57
CA LEU A 208 21.87 -12.10 -9.39
C LEU A 208 23.14 -12.06 -8.52
N ILE A 209 23.13 -11.33 -7.40
CA ILE A 209 24.26 -11.29 -6.44
C ILE A 209 24.56 -12.71 -5.91
N ILE A 210 23.53 -13.46 -5.53
CA ILE A 210 23.69 -14.85 -5.06
C ILE A 210 24.35 -15.72 -6.13
N GLN A 211 23.87 -15.61 -7.37
CA GLN A 211 24.39 -16.42 -8.46
C GLN A 211 25.85 -16.04 -8.77
N ALA A 212 26.17 -14.75 -8.84
CA ALA A 212 27.53 -14.26 -9.04
C ALA A 212 28.48 -14.76 -7.94
N ASN A 213 28.05 -14.74 -6.67
CA ASN A 213 28.85 -15.28 -5.55
C ASN A 213 29.01 -16.79 -5.64
N LYS A 214 27.97 -17.53 -6.05
CA LYS A 214 28.03 -19.00 -6.20
C LYS A 214 28.99 -19.43 -7.31
N THR A 215 29.07 -18.67 -8.40
CA THR A 215 29.96 -18.95 -9.54
C THR A 215 31.28 -18.18 -9.49
N ASN A 216 31.53 -17.44 -8.39
CA ASN A 216 32.64 -16.51 -8.25
C ASN A 216 32.84 -15.59 -9.48
N THR A 217 31.73 -15.18 -10.09
CA THR A 217 31.73 -14.32 -11.29
C THR A 217 31.83 -12.87 -10.85
N PRO A 218 32.76 -12.08 -11.41
CA PRO A 218 32.81 -10.64 -11.21
C PRO A 218 31.48 -10.00 -11.63
N LEU A 219 30.91 -9.16 -10.76
CA LEU A 219 29.67 -8.45 -11.02
C LEU A 219 29.79 -7.02 -10.50
N CYS A 220 29.52 -6.07 -11.37
CA CYS A 220 29.45 -4.65 -11.07
C CYS A 220 27.98 -4.22 -11.14
N LEU A 221 27.45 -3.71 -10.03
CA LEU A 221 26.15 -3.06 -9.99
C LEU A 221 26.35 -1.56 -10.13
N LEU A 222 25.91 -0.99 -11.25
CA LEU A 222 26.09 0.42 -11.58
C LEU A 222 24.74 1.14 -11.55
N ALA A 223 24.52 2.00 -10.55
CA ALA A 223 23.33 2.83 -10.41
C ALA A 223 23.58 4.19 -11.07
N LEU A 224 22.91 4.46 -12.18
CA LEU A 224 23.02 5.69 -12.95
C LEU A 224 21.91 6.68 -12.54
N ASP A 225 22.29 7.93 -12.26
CA ASP A 225 21.36 9.03 -11.94
C ASP A 225 21.07 9.84 -13.21
N ILE A 226 19.81 9.86 -13.66
CA ILE A 226 19.40 10.70 -14.79
C ILE A 226 19.10 12.11 -14.31
N GLU A 227 19.77 13.10 -14.90
CA GLU A 227 19.62 14.49 -14.49
C GLU A 227 18.25 15.03 -14.86
N LYS A 228 17.45 15.31 -13.81
CA LYS A 228 16.15 16.01 -13.93
C LYS A 228 15.23 15.31 -14.92
N ALA A 229 15.22 13.98 -14.91
CA ALA A 229 14.66 13.14 -15.97
C ALA A 229 13.24 13.55 -16.46
N PHE A 230 12.31 13.82 -15.53
CA PHE A 230 10.96 14.27 -15.90
C PHE A 230 10.94 15.67 -16.52
N ASP A 231 11.86 16.57 -16.16
CA ASP A 231 11.88 17.96 -16.63
C ASP A 231 12.64 18.14 -17.96
N THR A 232 13.45 17.16 -18.38
CA THR A 232 14.40 17.30 -19.51
C THR A 232 14.07 16.47 -20.75
N LEU A 233 13.11 15.53 -20.67
CA LEU A 233 12.71 14.69 -21.81
C LEU A 233 12.24 15.53 -23.00
N ASP A 234 12.84 15.32 -24.16
CA ASP A 234 12.48 16.00 -25.39
C ASP A 234 11.14 15.50 -25.97
N TRP A 235 10.29 16.44 -26.41
CA TRP A 235 8.97 16.14 -26.95
C TRP A 235 9.01 15.58 -28.36
N GLN A 236 9.93 16.05 -29.21
CA GLN A 236 10.05 15.55 -30.57
C GLN A 236 10.43 14.07 -30.54
N TYR A 237 11.43 13.70 -29.73
CA TYR A 237 11.77 12.30 -29.49
C TYR A 237 10.58 11.49 -28.95
N LEU A 238 9.86 12.01 -27.95
CA LEU A 238 8.71 11.32 -27.38
C LEU A 238 7.66 11.05 -28.46
N PHE A 239 7.23 12.05 -29.24
CA PHE A 239 6.19 11.86 -30.24
C PHE A 239 6.62 10.94 -31.38
N THR A 240 7.86 11.05 -31.87
CA THR A 240 8.38 10.13 -32.89
C THR A 240 8.44 8.69 -32.37
N LEU A 241 8.77 8.48 -31.09
CA LEU A 241 8.70 7.15 -30.46
C LEU A 241 7.26 6.62 -30.42
N LEU A 242 6.28 7.43 -30.01
CA LEU A 242 4.88 7.01 -29.92
C LEU A 242 4.32 6.63 -31.30
N GLU A 243 4.70 7.37 -32.35
CA GLU A 243 4.40 7.06 -33.75
C GLU A 243 5.04 5.74 -34.18
N THR A 244 6.33 5.53 -33.85
CA THR A 244 7.07 4.31 -34.18
C THR A 244 6.46 3.05 -33.53
N ILE A 245 5.95 3.18 -32.30
CA ILE A 245 5.23 2.10 -31.58
C ILE A 245 3.83 1.87 -32.17
N GLY A 246 3.25 2.83 -32.88
CA GLY A 246 1.94 2.71 -33.50
C GLY A 246 0.76 2.86 -32.52
N LEU A 247 0.88 3.74 -31.51
CA LEU A 247 -0.18 4.00 -30.50
C LEU A 247 -1.49 4.59 -31.07
N GLY A 248 -1.51 4.95 -32.34
CA GLY A 248 -2.70 5.42 -33.04
C GLY A 248 -2.77 6.93 -33.19
N SER A 249 -3.31 7.39 -34.32
CA SER A 249 -3.20 8.79 -34.74
C SER A 249 -4.05 9.71 -33.86
N ILE A 250 -5.24 9.26 -33.45
CA ILE A 250 -6.13 10.02 -32.57
C ILE A 250 -5.50 10.20 -31.19
N PHE A 251 -4.94 9.13 -30.62
CA PHE A 251 -4.29 9.17 -29.31
C PHE A 251 -3.07 10.10 -29.32
N ILE A 252 -2.22 10.00 -30.35
CA ILE A 252 -1.03 10.84 -30.51
C ILE A 252 -1.41 12.30 -30.72
N LYS A 253 -2.39 12.61 -31.57
CA LYS A 253 -2.90 13.98 -31.76
C LYS A 253 -3.44 14.56 -30.47
N THR A 254 -4.23 13.79 -29.72
CA THR A 254 -4.75 14.21 -28.40
C THR A 254 -3.60 14.55 -27.44
N LEU A 255 -2.52 13.77 -27.44
CA LEU A 255 -1.33 14.07 -26.65
C LEU A 255 -0.58 15.31 -27.15
N GLN A 256 -0.47 15.51 -28.46
CA GLN A 256 0.13 16.72 -29.03
C GLN A 256 -0.66 17.96 -28.60
N THR A 257 -1.99 17.92 -28.67
CA THR A 257 -2.89 18.96 -28.15
C THR A 257 -2.68 19.17 -26.65
N TYR A 258 -2.54 18.08 -25.88
CA TYR A 258 -2.25 18.15 -24.44
C TYR A 258 -0.91 18.82 -24.11
N TYR A 259 0.11 18.70 -24.97
CA TYR A 259 1.43 19.32 -24.79
C TYR A 259 1.62 20.61 -25.60
N CYS A 260 0.61 21.12 -26.28
CA CYS A 260 0.71 22.30 -27.12
C CYS A 260 0.82 23.58 -26.28
N THR A 261 1.97 24.25 -26.25
CA THR A 261 2.19 25.58 -25.60
C THR A 261 1.83 25.72 -24.10
N PRO A 262 2.17 24.76 -23.21
CA PRO A 262 1.90 24.91 -21.78
C PRO A 262 2.70 26.06 -21.15
N ARG A 263 2.02 26.78 -20.26
CA ARG A 263 2.63 27.82 -19.42
C ARG A 263 2.43 27.51 -17.94
N ALA A 264 3.40 27.86 -17.11
CA ALA A 264 3.33 27.64 -15.68
C ALA A 264 3.69 28.88 -14.87
N GLN A 265 2.85 29.20 -13.90
CA GLN A 265 3.14 30.23 -12.90
C GLN A 265 3.99 29.62 -11.78
N LEU A 266 5.14 30.22 -11.49
CA LEU A 266 6.03 29.75 -10.44
C LEU A 266 5.63 30.34 -9.08
N ASN A 267 5.29 29.49 -8.12
CA ASN A 267 4.92 29.87 -6.76
C ASN A 267 5.98 29.40 -5.76
N LEU A 268 6.61 30.36 -5.09
CA LEU A 268 7.45 30.07 -3.94
C LEU A 268 6.61 30.16 -2.65
N PRO A 269 6.89 29.34 -1.62
CA PRO A 269 6.10 29.33 -0.39
C PRO A 269 6.07 30.65 0.40
N THR A 270 7.02 31.55 0.13
CA THR A 270 7.29 32.76 0.93
C THR A 270 7.15 34.06 0.13
N THR A 271 6.84 34.00 -1.16
CA THR A 271 6.70 35.18 -2.01
C THR A 271 5.34 35.18 -2.71
N SER A 272 4.95 36.34 -3.23
CA SER A 272 3.86 36.42 -4.21
C SER A 272 4.15 35.51 -5.41
N PRO A 273 3.10 35.02 -6.10
CA PRO A 273 3.26 34.30 -7.37
C PRO A 273 4.16 35.06 -8.34
N LEU A 274 5.11 34.35 -8.94
CA LEU A 274 6.01 34.93 -9.94
C LEU A 274 5.36 34.92 -11.33
N GLY A 275 6.09 35.42 -12.33
CA GLY A 275 5.66 35.40 -13.72
C GLY A 275 5.47 33.98 -14.29
N TYR A 276 4.98 33.94 -15.53
CA TYR A 276 4.79 32.69 -16.28
C TYR A 276 6.09 32.22 -16.92
N ILE A 277 6.27 30.91 -16.96
CA ILE A 277 7.34 30.21 -17.68
C ILE A 277 6.69 29.36 -18.76
N GLU A 278 7.14 29.54 -20.00
CA GLU A 278 6.79 28.63 -21.09
C GLU A 278 7.56 27.31 -20.95
N ILE A 279 6.86 26.20 -21.14
CA ILE A 279 7.43 24.87 -21.06
C ILE A 279 7.55 24.31 -22.47
N HIS A 280 8.77 23.94 -22.88
CA HIS A 280 9.07 23.43 -24.22
C HIS A 280 9.59 21.98 -24.22
N ARG A 281 9.81 21.40 -23.04
CA ARG A 281 10.25 20.01 -22.83
C ARG A 281 9.80 19.47 -21.48
N GLY A 282 9.99 18.17 -21.29
CA GLY A 282 9.70 17.46 -20.06
C GLY A 282 8.25 17.00 -19.96
N THR A 283 8.01 16.04 -19.08
CA THR A 283 6.68 15.55 -18.72
C THR A 283 6.22 16.21 -17.41
N ARG A 284 4.93 16.50 -17.31
CA ARG A 284 4.37 17.28 -16.20
C ARG A 284 4.45 16.51 -14.87
N GLN A 285 5.30 16.93 -13.93
CA GLN A 285 5.39 16.28 -12.60
C GLN A 285 4.08 16.42 -11.81
N GLY A 286 3.47 15.29 -11.45
CA GLY A 286 2.16 15.24 -10.80
C GLY A 286 0.99 14.95 -11.75
N CYS A 287 1.24 14.85 -13.06
CA CYS A 287 0.27 14.35 -14.03
C CYS A 287 0.18 12.80 -13.96
N PRO A 288 -1.03 12.22 -13.99
CA PRO A 288 -1.23 10.76 -13.99
C PRO A 288 -0.63 10.01 -15.18
N LEU A 289 -0.49 10.67 -16.33
CA LEU A 289 -0.03 10.08 -17.59
C LEU A 289 1.49 10.11 -17.76
N SER A 290 2.15 11.13 -17.20
CA SER A 290 3.59 11.35 -17.33
C SER A 290 4.47 10.15 -16.94
N PRO A 291 4.18 9.38 -15.87
CA PRO A 291 4.99 8.21 -15.54
C PRO A 291 4.97 7.10 -16.60
N ALA A 292 3.83 6.89 -17.26
CA ALA A 292 3.72 5.89 -18.33
C ALA A 292 4.47 6.33 -19.60
N LEU A 293 4.35 7.61 -19.98
CA LEU A 293 5.10 8.19 -21.10
C LEU A 293 6.61 8.13 -20.84
N PHE A 294 7.05 8.42 -19.62
CA PHE A 294 8.46 8.35 -19.25
C PHE A 294 8.99 6.91 -19.31
N ALA A 295 8.20 5.94 -18.83
CA ALA A 295 8.58 4.53 -18.92
C ALA A 295 8.73 4.06 -20.38
N LEU A 296 7.87 4.52 -21.29
CA LEU A 296 8.01 4.28 -22.74
C LEU A 296 9.28 4.92 -23.29
N ALA A 297 9.54 6.19 -22.96
CA ALA A 297 10.71 6.94 -23.43
C ALA A 297 12.04 6.27 -23.05
N MET A 298 12.08 5.58 -21.90
CA MET A 298 13.26 4.86 -21.41
C MET A 298 13.44 3.46 -22.01
N GLU A 299 12.40 2.87 -22.60
CA GLU A 299 12.45 1.49 -23.13
C GLU A 299 13.47 1.33 -24.27
N PRO A 300 13.61 2.27 -25.24
CA PRO A 300 14.65 2.20 -26.26
C PRO A 300 16.08 2.18 -25.70
N LEU A 301 16.38 2.95 -24.65
CA LEU A 301 17.69 2.89 -23.98
C LEU A 301 17.91 1.50 -23.37
N ALA A 302 16.91 0.99 -22.65
CA ALA A 302 16.97 -0.32 -22.02
C ALA A 302 17.21 -1.42 -23.05
N ARG A 303 16.54 -1.34 -24.20
CA ARG A 303 16.69 -2.26 -25.33
C ARG A 303 18.09 -2.17 -25.95
N ALA A 304 18.59 -0.96 -26.18
CA ALA A 304 19.94 -0.73 -26.72
C ALA A 304 21.03 -1.39 -25.86
N ILE A 305 20.90 -1.30 -24.52
CA ILE A 305 21.84 -1.94 -23.59
C ILE A 305 21.68 -3.47 -23.59
N ARG A 306 20.44 -3.98 -23.65
CA ARG A 306 20.17 -5.43 -23.65
C ARG A 306 20.73 -6.12 -24.90
N GLU A 307 20.48 -5.55 -26.06
CA GLU A 307 20.82 -6.13 -27.37
C GLU A 307 22.30 -5.93 -27.76
N ASN A 308 23.02 -5.02 -27.09
CA ASN A 308 24.44 -4.85 -27.36
C ASN A 308 25.27 -6.01 -26.77
N GLY A 309 25.91 -6.80 -27.65
CA GLY A 309 26.76 -7.94 -27.28
C GLY A 309 28.08 -7.57 -26.58
N ASP A 310 28.57 -6.35 -26.76
CA ASP A 310 29.80 -5.84 -26.13
C ASP A 310 29.59 -5.44 -24.66
N ILE A 311 28.33 -5.23 -24.27
CA ILE A 311 27.94 -5.03 -22.88
C ILE A 311 27.59 -6.39 -22.29
N GLN A 312 28.45 -6.90 -21.42
CA GLN A 312 28.28 -8.23 -20.82
C GLN A 312 27.58 -8.15 -19.47
N GLY A 313 26.44 -8.84 -19.35
CA GLY A 313 25.66 -8.98 -18.14
C GLY A 313 25.98 -10.24 -17.38
N LEU A 314 25.19 -10.51 -16.33
CA LEU A 314 25.28 -11.78 -15.62
C LEU A 314 24.42 -12.83 -16.33
N LYS A 315 25.05 -13.92 -16.76
CA LYS A 315 24.35 -15.08 -17.33
C LYS A 315 23.90 -16.03 -16.23
N VAL A 316 22.61 -16.35 -16.22
CA VAL A 316 22.03 -17.39 -15.37
C VAL A 316 21.32 -18.37 -16.28
N LYS A 317 21.86 -19.59 -16.37
CA LYS A 317 21.44 -20.57 -17.40
C LYS A 317 21.55 -19.93 -18.79
N ASP A 318 20.48 -19.97 -19.57
CA ASP A 318 20.45 -19.49 -20.96
C ASP A 318 20.07 -18.01 -21.10
N LYS A 319 19.86 -17.30 -19.98
CA LYS A 319 19.42 -15.89 -19.98
C LYS A 319 20.52 -14.98 -19.44
N GLU A 320 20.68 -13.82 -20.08
CA GLU A 320 21.60 -12.77 -19.64
C GLU A 320 20.85 -11.57 -19.07
N TYR A 321 21.25 -11.12 -17.90
CA TYR A 321 20.63 -9.98 -17.20
C TYR A 321 21.60 -8.79 -17.18
N LYS A 322 21.19 -7.68 -17.82
CA LYS A 322 21.99 -6.45 -17.95
C LYS A 322 21.37 -5.22 -17.28
N VAL A 323 20.05 -5.13 -17.24
CA VAL A 323 19.33 -3.89 -16.86
C VAL A 323 18.25 -4.19 -15.81
N SER A 324 18.03 -3.24 -14.90
CA SER A 324 16.91 -3.15 -13.98
C SER A 324 16.48 -1.68 -13.87
N LEU A 325 15.22 -1.39 -14.13
CA LEU A 325 14.70 -0.02 -14.20
C LEU A 325 13.55 0.18 -13.20
N PHE A 326 13.57 1.32 -12.51
CA PHE A 326 12.43 1.84 -11.78
C PHE A 326 12.24 3.31 -12.13
N ALA A 327 11.44 3.56 -13.17
CA ALA A 327 11.30 4.90 -13.75
C ALA A 327 12.67 5.45 -14.20
N ASP A 328 13.17 6.50 -13.54
CA ASP A 328 14.46 7.16 -13.77
C ASP A 328 15.65 6.45 -13.10
N ASP A 329 15.41 5.58 -12.11
CA ASP A 329 16.47 4.80 -11.46
C ASP A 329 16.93 3.65 -12.39
N LEU A 330 18.05 3.87 -13.11
CA LEU A 330 18.67 2.88 -14.00
C LEU A 330 19.79 2.12 -13.27
N LEU A 331 19.58 0.83 -13.02
CA LEU A 331 20.57 -0.06 -12.42
C LEU A 331 21.05 -1.09 -13.44
N LEU A 332 22.37 -1.13 -13.66
CA LEU A 332 23.01 -2.05 -14.59
C LEU A 332 23.76 -3.16 -13.86
N HIS A 333 23.77 -4.34 -14.48
CA HIS A 333 24.45 -5.55 -14.01
C HIS A 333 25.53 -5.88 -15.04
N VAL A 334 26.80 -5.64 -14.72
CA VAL A 334 27.92 -5.74 -15.68
C VAL A 334 28.98 -6.70 -15.16
N THR A 335 29.38 -7.70 -15.95
CA THR A 335 30.40 -8.69 -15.53
C THR A 335 31.81 -8.36 -16.02
N LYS A 336 31.94 -7.67 -17.16
CA LYS A 336 33.24 -7.20 -17.70
C LYS A 336 33.26 -5.67 -17.82
N PRO A 337 33.48 -4.93 -16.72
CA PRO A 337 33.37 -3.48 -16.71
C PRO A 337 34.33 -2.79 -17.68
N LEU A 338 35.58 -3.25 -17.80
CA LEU A 338 36.57 -2.58 -18.66
C LEU A 338 36.19 -2.60 -20.16
N THR A 339 35.52 -3.65 -20.63
CA THR A 339 35.04 -3.73 -22.03
C THR A 339 33.63 -3.18 -22.21
N SER A 340 32.78 -3.33 -21.18
CA SER A 340 31.36 -2.96 -21.28
C SER A 340 31.11 -1.47 -21.04
N LEU A 341 31.86 -0.83 -20.14
CA LEU A 341 31.63 0.58 -19.77
C LEU A 341 31.90 1.58 -20.91
N PRO A 342 32.94 1.44 -21.75
CA PRO A 342 33.11 2.34 -22.91
C PRO A 342 31.93 2.28 -23.88
N ASN A 343 31.45 1.08 -24.17
CA ASN A 343 30.29 0.85 -25.03
C ASN A 343 29.00 1.39 -24.41
N LEU A 344 28.85 1.25 -23.09
CA LEU A 344 27.74 1.84 -22.35
C LEU A 344 27.76 3.36 -22.44
N VAL A 345 28.90 4.01 -22.21
CA VAL A 345 29.04 5.48 -22.30
C VAL A 345 28.65 5.97 -23.69
N LYS A 346 29.04 5.25 -24.75
CA LYS A 346 28.63 5.56 -26.12
C LYS A 346 27.10 5.50 -26.30
N ILE A 347 26.45 4.43 -25.87
CA ILE A 347 24.98 4.30 -25.94
C ILE A 347 24.29 5.41 -25.15
N LEU A 348 24.80 5.74 -23.95
CA LEU A 348 24.25 6.81 -23.12
C LEU A 348 24.39 8.18 -23.81
N ALA A 349 25.51 8.45 -24.48
CA ALA A 349 25.71 9.67 -25.25
C ALA A 349 24.77 9.75 -26.46
N ASP A 350 24.65 8.66 -27.23
CA ASP A 350 23.74 8.56 -28.37
C ASP A 350 22.27 8.78 -27.93
N PHE A 351 21.87 8.15 -26.83
CA PHE A 351 20.54 8.32 -26.26
C PHE A 351 20.31 9.73 -25.72
N ALA A 352 21.30 10.33 -25.05
CA ALA A 352 21.20 11.70 -24.55
C ALA A 352 21.04 12.71 -25.69
N LYS A 353 21.73 12.48 -26.82
CA LYS A 353 21.63 13.31 -28.04
C LYS A 353 20.20 13.33 -28.60
N VAL A 354 19.51 12.19 -28.60
CA VAL A 354 18.15 12.09 -29.17
C VAL A 354 17.04 12.39 -28.17
N SER A 355 17.19 12.01 -26.90
CA SER A 355 16.10 12.11 -25.91
C SER A 355 16.17 13.35 -25.01
N GLY A 356 17.31 14.03 -24.96
CA GLY A 356 17.60 15.10 -24.01
C GLY A 356 17.90 14.62 -22.57
N LEU A 357 17.84 13.31 -22.32
CA LEU A 357 18.11 12.73 -20.99
C LEU A 357 19.60 12.46 -20.82
N THR A 358 20.23 13.17 -19.89
CA THR A 358 21.66 13.05 -19.59
C THR A 358 21.89 12.33 -18.27
N VAL A 359 22.93 11.49 -18.22
CA VAL A 359 23.36 10.83 -16.97
C VAL A 359 24.32 11.73 -16.22
N ASN A 360 24.16 11.80 -14.91
CA ASN A 360 25.02 12.54 -14.01
C ASN A 360 26.09 11.60 -13.40
N PRO A 361 27.34 11.63 -13.88
CA PRO A 361 28.38 10.71 -13.42
C PRO A 361 28.73 10.92 -11.93
N ASP A 362 28.75 12.16 -11.44
CA ASP A 362 29.09 12.50 -10.04
C ASP A 362 28.13 11.89 -9.00
N LYS A 363 26.89 11.64 -9.41
CA LYS A 363 25.86 11.01 -8.55
C LYS A 363 25.68 9.53 -8.83
N SER A 364 26.29 9.02 -9.89
CA SER A 364 26.22 7.61 -10.24
C SER A 364 27.11 6.82 -9.29
N GLU A 365 26.57 5.72 -8.76
CA GLU A 365 27.25 4.88 -7.76
C GLU A 365 27.53 3.49 -8.30
N MET A 366 28.65 2.91 -7.89
CA MET A 366 29.07 1.56 -8.29
C MET A 366 29.29 0.66 -7.07
N LEU A 367 28.67 -0.52 -7.07
CA LEU A 367 28.88 -1.56 -6.06
C LEU A 367 29.57 -2.78 -6.71
N PRO A 368 30.87 -3.01 -6.42
CA PRO A 368 31.60 -4.18 -6.92
C PRO A 368 31.31 -5.44 -6.09
N CYS A 369 31.04 -6.56 -6.77
CA CYS A 369 30.84 -7.89 -6.20
C CYS A 369 31.84 -8.87 -6.85
N ASN A 370 32.66 -9.56 -6.05
CA ASN A 370 33.71 -10.47 -6.54
C ASN A 370 34.71 -9.82 -7.52
N ILE A 371 35.01 -8.53 -7.33
CA ILE A 371 36.00 -7.78 -8.12
C ILE A 371 37.20 -7.47 -7.24
N SER A 372 38.41 -7.65 -7.77
CA SER A 372 39.65 -7.35 -7.05
C SER A 372 39.81 -5.84 -6.80
N LYS A 373 40.42 -5.47 -5.67
CA LYS A 373 40.65 -4.06 -5.31
C LYS A 373 41.44 -3.29 -6.39
N HIS A 374 42.38 -3.96 -7.06
CA HIS A 374 43.15 -3.38 -8.16
C HIS A 374 42.23 -3.00 -9.33
N MET A 375 41.34 -3.90 -9.74
CA MET A 375 40.42 -3.65 -10.85
C MET A 375 39.39 -2.57 -10.50
N VAL A 376 38.94 -2.50 -9.25
CA VAL A 376 38.08 -1.42 -8.76
C VAL A 376 38.75 -0.05 -8.92
N LYS A 377 40.03 0.09 -8.54
CA LYS A 377 40.79 1.34 -8.74
C LYS A 377 40.95 1.75 -10.20
N LEU A 378 41.18 0.78 -11.10
CA LEU A 378 41.25 1.04 -12.54
C LEU A 378 39.93 1.57 -13.10
N ILE A 379 38.79 1.02 -12.64
CA ILE A 379 37.47 1.49 -13.05
C ILE A 379 37.21 2.91 -12.52
N GLU A 380 37.62 3.20 -11.28
CA GLU A 380 37.52 4.53 -10.69
C GLU A 380 38.23 5.59 -11.53
N ALA A 381 39.49 5.31 -11.88
CA ALA A 381 40.35 6.22 -12.63
C ALA A 381 39.82 6.50 -14.04
N ASN A 382 39.19 5.51 -14.69
CA ASN A 382 38.76 5.63 -16.08
C ASN A 382 37.36 6.22 -16.27
N PHE A 383 36.47 6.12 -15.27
CA PHE A 383 35.05 6.46 -15.45
C PHE A 383 34.47 7.41 -14.40
N GLY A 384 35.20 7.72 -13.31
CA GLY A 384 34.79 8.74 -12.33
C GLY A 384 33.55 8.40 -11.50
N PHE A 385 33.08 7.13 -11.51
CA PHE A 385 31.95 6.71 -10.68
C PHE A 385 32.32 6.67 -9.20
N LYS A 386 31.36 7.02 -8.35
CA LYS A 386 31.55 6.89 -6.90
C LYS A 386 31.46 5.42 -6.48
N ILE A 387 32.59 4.88 -6.02
CA ILE A 387 32.69 3.48 -5.63
C ILE A 387 32.20 3.27 -4.19
N GLN A 388 31.28 2.31 -4.03
CA GLN A 388 30.72 1.90 -2.77
C GLN A 388 31.09 0.43 -2.52
N THR A 389 32.09 0.16 -1.67
CA THR A 389 32.54 -1.24 -1.44
C THR A 389 31.63 -2.02 -0.49
N ASP A 390 31.01 -1.35 0.47
CA ASP A 390 30.26 -2.02 1.54
C ASP A 390 28.78 -2.16 1.22
N SER A 391 28.15 -1.07 0.77
CA SER A 391 26.73 -1.07 0.44
C SER A 391 26.32 0.09 -0.46
N MET A 392 25.34 -0.14 -1.33
CA MET A 392 24.75 0.89 -2.21
C MET A 392 23.25 1.05 -1.94
N GLN A 393 22.76 2.28 -1.93
CA GLN A 393 21.35 2.58 -1.70
C GLN A 393 20.56 2.42 -3.00
N TYR A 394 19.57 1.53 -3.04
CA TYR A 394 18.69 1.34 -4.18
C TYR A 394 17.26 1.07 -3.72
N LEU A 395 16.28 1.83 -4.23
CA LEU A 395 14.86 1.75 -3.84
C LEU A 395 14.67 1.60 -2.32
N GLY A 396 15.24 2.51 -1.52
CA GLY A 396 15.05 2.51 -0.06
C GLY A 396 15.71 1.36 0.71
N VAL A 397 16.50 0.50 0.06
CA VAL A 397 17.27 -0.61 0.67
C VAL A 397 18.77 -0.41 0.42
N LYS A 398 19.60 -0.81 1.38
CA LYS A 398 21.05 -0.93 1.20
C LYS A 398 21.40 -2.32 0.68
N LEU A 399 21.78 -2.41 -0.59
CA LEU A 399 22.31 -3.62 -1.20
C LEU A 399 23.75 -3.83 -0.76
N THR A 400 24.15 -5.07 -0.51
CA THR A 400 25.51 -5.44 -0.09
C THR A 400 26.04 -6.55 -1.00
N PRO A 401 27.37 -6.69 -1.18
CA PRO A 401 27.94 -7.75 -2.02
C PRO A 401 27.66 -9.17 -1.48
N ASN A 402 27.45 -9.30 -0.17
CA ASN A 402 27.16 -10.57 0.49
C ASN A 402 25.85 -10.51 1.29
N LEU A 403 25.02 -11.55 1.16
CA LEU A 403 23.75 -11.70 1.87
C LEU A 403 23.88 -11.60 3.39
N THR A 404 24.97 -12.10 3.98
CA THR A 404 25.17 -12.12 5.44
C THR A 404 25.18 -10.72 6.06
N THR A 405 25.58 -9.71 5.27
CA THR A 405 25.69 -8.32 5.73
C THR A 405 24.41 -7.51 5.50
N LEU A 406 23.44 -8.01 4.72
CA LEU A 406 22.17 -7.32 4.41
C LEU A 406 21.40 -6.95 5.67
N TYR A 407 21.36 -7.85 6.66
CA TYR A 407 20.67 -7.60 7.92
C TYR A 407 21.28 -6.40 8.65
N LYS A 408 22.60 -6.43 8.86
CA LYS A 408 23.36 -5.39 9.58
C LYS A 408 23.26 -4.03 8.88
N ALA A 409 23.24 -4.02 7.54
CA ALA A 409 23.13 -2.80 6.76
C ALA A 409 21.74 -2.13 6.86
N ASN A 410 20.65 -2.90 7.01
CA ASN A 410 19.28 -2.37 6.87
C ASN A 410 18.47 -2.31 8.17
N PHE A 411 18.49 -3.37 8.99
CA PHE A 411 17.58 -3.48 10.14
C PHE A 411 18.01 -2.65 11.36
N PRO A 412 19.28 -2.69 11.83
CA PRO A 412 19.71 -1.86 12.96
C PRO A 412 19.50 -0.36 12.74
N PRO A 413 19.83 0.24 11.57
CA PRO A 413 19.55 1.65 11.31
C PRO A 413 18.05 1.97 11.35
N LEU A 414 17.21 1.08 10.81
CA LEU A 414 15.76 1.24 10.89
C LEU A 414 15.27 1.16 12.35
N ILE A 415 15.73 0.20 13.14
CA ILE A 415 15.34 0.05 14.55
C ILE A 415 15.73 1.30 15.35
N LYS A 416 16.91 1.89 15.07
CA LYS A 416 17.35 3.16 15.67
C LYS A 416 16.40 4.31 15.29
N LEU A 417 16.08 4.45 14.00
CA LEU A 417 15.13 5.46 13.50
C LEU A 417 13.75 5.31 14.15
N LEU A 418 13.23 4.08 14.21
CA LEU A 418 11.93 3.79 14.83
C LEU A 418 11.91 4.07 16.33
N THR A 419 13.02 3.80 17.02
CA THR A 419 13.16 4.15 18.43
C THR A 419 13.13 5.67 18.61
N GLN A 420 13.84 6.43 17.77
CA GLN A 420 13.81 7.89 17.80
C GLN A 420 12.42 8.45 17.49
N ASP A 421 11.71 7.88 16.51
CA ASP A 421 10.33 8.25 16.22
C ASP A 421 9.44 8.02 17.44
N LEU A 422 9.49 6.83 18.05
CA LEU A 422 8.69 6.52 19.23
C LEU A 422 8.98 7.48 20.40
N LEU A 423 10.25 7.81 20.65
CA LEU A 423 10.65 8.78 21.68
C LEU A 423 10.14 10.19 21.36
N ALA A 424 10.15 10.60 20.08
CA ALA A 424 9.60 11.89 19.68
C ALA A 424 8.08 11.95 19.89
N TRP A 425 7.36 10.87 19.55
CA TRP A 425 5.92 10.76 19.79
C TRP A 425 5.55 10.64 21.27
N ASP A 426 6.45 10.11 22.11
CA ASP A 426 6.24 9.96 23.55
C ASP A 426 6.14 11.30 24.28
N LYS A 427 6.81 12.35 23.75
CA LYS A 427 6.75 13.72 24.27
C LYS A 427 5.37 14.37 24.14
N HIS A 428 4.48 13.77 23.36
CA HIS A 428 3.12 14.28 23.18
C HIS A 428 2.15 13.57 24.13
N ASN A 429 1.23 14.34 24.72
CA ASN A 429 0.15 13.80 25.55
C ASN A 429 -0.92 13.11 24.68
N ILE A 430 -0.63 11.87 24.28
CA ILE A 430 -1.47 11.04 23.41
C ILE A 430 -2.04 9.90 24.25
N SER A 431 -3.35 9.62 24.09
CA SER A 431 -3.98 8.47 24.72
C SER A 431 -3.36 7.14 24.25
N TRP A 432 -3.48 6.07 25.03
CA TRP A 432 -2.93 4.76 24.66
C TRP A 432 -3.54 4.21 23.36
N ILE A 433 -4.80 4.54 23.03
CA ILE A 433 -5.42 4.24 21.73
C ILE A 433 -4.75 5.04 20.62
N GLY A 434 -4.51 6.34 20.86
CA GLY A 434 -3.75 7.18 19.94
C GLY A 434 -2.35 6.64 19.70
N ARG A 435 -1.66 6.14 20.74
CA ARG A 435 -0.34 5.50 20.65
C ARG A 435 -0.37 4.22 19.81
N ILE A 436 -1.43 3.40 19.90
CA ILE A 436 -1.64 2.27 18.96
C ILE A 436 -1.77 2.77 17.52
N HIS A 437 -2.52 3.85 17.28
CA HIS A 437 -2.64 4.43 15.93
C HIS A 437 -1.29 4.99 15.45
N CYS A 438 -0.52 5.68 16.29
CA CYS A 438 0.84 6.14 15.97
C CYS A 438 1.74 4.96 15.57
N ALA A 439 1.73 3.86 16.34
CA ALA A 439 2.51 2.66 15.98
C ALA A 439 2.10 2.09 14.61
N LYS A 440 0.80 2.09 14.27
CA LYS A 440 0.31 1.64 12.95
C LYS A 440 0.63 2.59 11.81
N MET A 441 0.65 3.88 12.06
CA MET A 441 0.82 4.91 11.02
C MET A 441 2.29 5.28 10.79
N VAL A 442 3.15 5.14 11.80
CA VAL A 442 4.56 5.59 11.77
C VAL A 442 5.51 4.39 11.71
N VAL A 443 5.34 3.43 12.63
CA VAL A 443 6.30 2.32 12.79
C VAL A 443 6.04 1.20 11.79
N LEU A 444 4.79 0.73 11.72
CA LEU A 444 4.42 -0.42 10.91
C LEU A 444 4.73 -0.25 9.41
N PRO A 445 4.46 0.90 8.74
CA PRO A 445 4.72 1.02 7.30
C PRO A 445 6.20 0.93 6.95
N LYS A 446 7.09 1.52 7.77
CA LYS A 446 8.55 1.46 7.56
C LYS A 446 9.08 0.03 7.71
N LEU A 447 8.58 -0.72 8.71
CA LEU A 447 8.94 -2.14 8.88
C LEU A 447 8.39 -3.02 7.76
N LEU A 448 7.12 -2.83 7.39
CA LEU A 448 6.48 -3.61 6.34
C LEU A 448 7.19 -3.44 5.00
N TYR A 449 7.75 -2.25 4.72
CA TYR A 449 8.57 -2.04 3.55
C TYR A 449 9.77 -3.00 3.52
N LEU A 450 10.61 -3.01 4.56
CA LEU A 450 11.76 -3.92 4.63
C LEU A 450 11.36 -5.39 4.72
N PHE A 451 10.32 -5.72 5.48
CA PHE A 451 9.79 -7.09 5.53
C PHE A 451 9.37 -7.57 4.14
N ARG A 452 8.89 -6.69 3.27
CA ARG A 452 8.46 -7.04 1.92
C ARG A 452 9.60 -7.05 0.90
N THR A 453 10.57 -6.16 1.02
CA THR A 453 11.65 -6.01 0.04
C THR A 453 12.82 -6.97 0.28
N LEU A 454 13.15 -7.27 1.54
CA LEU A 454 14.28 -8.12 1.90
C LEU A 454 13.78 -9.46 2.43
N PRO A 455 13.86 -10.58 1.67
CA PRO A 455 13.50 -11.95 2.07
C PRO A 455 14.45 -12.62 3.09
N ILE A 456 15.08 -11.85 3.99
CA ILE A 456 16.07 -12.39 4.94
C ILE A 456 15.45 -12.88 6.26
N ARG A 457 15.97 -13.96 6.83
CA ARG A 457 15.62 -14.37 8.19
C ARG A 457 16.02 -13.30 9.22
N ILE A 458 15.03 -12.89 10.01
CA ILE A 458 15.24 -12.02 11.17
C ILE A 458 15.14 -12.89 12.41
N ALA A 459 16.05 -12.69 13.36
CA ALA A 459 15.98 -13.36 14.65
C ALA A 459 14.65 -13.01 15.34
N THR A 460 13.94 -14.02 15.85
CA THR A 460 12.67 -13.82 16.57
C THR A 460 12.87 -12.89 17.76
N GLN A 461 14.04 -12.95 18.41
CA GLN A 461 14.41 -12.08 19.51
C GLN A 461 14.38 -10.59 19.12
N ASP A 462 14.87 -10.22 17.93
CA ASP A 462 14.88 -8.82 17.49
C ASP A 462 13.46 -8.31 17.23
N ILE A 463 12.61 -9.15 16.63
CA ILE A 463 11.19 -8.84 16.46
C ILE A 463 10.51 -8.68 17.83
N HIS A 464 10.82 -9.56 18.79
CA HIS A 464 10.28 -9.49 20.14
C HIS A 464 10.76 -8.23 20.90
N ASN A 465 12.03 -7.87 20.77
CA ASN A 465 12.61 -6.66 21.34
C ASN A 465 11.89 -5.41 20.80
N LEU A 466 11.67 -5.33 19.48
CA LEU A 466 10.95 -4.22 18.87
C LEU A 466 9.46 -4.20 19.28
N GLN A 467 8.81 -5.37 19.33
CA GLN A 467 7.44 -5.49 19.82
C GLN A 467 7.33 -5.03 21.29
N SER A 468 8.33 -5.33 22.12
CA SER A 468 8.41 -4.90 23.51
C SER A 468 8.47 -3.37 23.60
N ARG A 469 9.33 -2.73 22.80
CA ARG A 469 9.42 -1.25 22.70
C ARG A 469 8.09 -0.62 22.30
N ILE A 470 7.40 -1.19 21.31
CA ILE A 470 6.06 -0.71 20.90
C ILE A 470 5.05 -0.86 22.05
N ASN A 471 5.07 -1.99 22.77
CA ASN A 471 4.17 -2.22 23.89
C ASN A 471 4.44 -1.24 25.05
N ASN A 472 5.71 -1.00 25.38
CA ASN A 472 6.11 -0.03 26.39
C ASN A 472 5.66 1.38 26.00
N PHE A 473 5.83 1.76 24.73
CA PHE A 473 5.31 3.00 24.20
C PHE A 473 3.78 3.09 24.32
N ILE A 474 3.02 2.05 23.94
CA ILE A 474 1.55 2.05 24.04
C ILE A 474 1.08 2.30 25.48
N TRP A 475 1.74 1.67 26.45
CA TRP A 475 1.38 1.76 27.86
C TRP A 475 2.10 2.88 28.64
N ASN A 476 2.88 3.72 27.96
CA ASN A 476 3.67 4.79 28.59
C ASN A 476 4.55 4.25 29.73
N ASN A 477 5.25 3.14 29.48
CA ASN A 477 6.07 2.39 30.44
C ASN A 477 5.34 1.88 31.69
N LYS A 478 3.99 1.89 31.70
CA LYS A 478 3.17 1.30 32.78
C LYS A 478 2.85 -0.17 32.49
N HIS A 479 2.47 -0.91 33.54
CA HIS A 479 2.02 -2.29 33.39
C HIS A 479 0.77 -2.40 32.48
N PRO A 480 0.80 -3.28 31.46
CA PRO A 480 -0.35 -3.51 30.58
C PRO A 480 -1.59 -3.98 31.34
N ARG A 481 -2.73 -3.33 31.11
CA ARG A 481 -4.02 -3.71 31.73
C ARG A 481 -4.82 -4.72 30.90
N ILE A 482 -4.42 -4.91 29.64
CA ILE A 482 -5.05 -5.83 28.69
C ILE A 482 -3.97 -6.80 28.23
N SER A 483 -4.31 -8.09 28.13
CA SER A 483 -3.36 -9.11 27.67
C SER A 483 -2.91 -8.83 26.24
N LYS A 484 -1.64 -9.16 25.93
CA LYS A 484 -1.06 -8.97 24.58
C LYS A 484 -1.90 -9.66 23.51
N GLN A 485 -2.35 -10.89 23.77
CA GLN A 485 -3.19 -11.66 22.84
C GLN A 485 -4.49 -10.93 22.51
N THR A 486 -5.20 -10.40 23.52
CA THR A 486 -6.44 -9.64 23.30
C THR A 486 -6.17 -8.32 22.56
N MET A 487 -5.06 -7.63 22.85
CA MET A 487 -4.71 -6.40 22.12
C MET A 487 -4.54 -6.63 20.62
N TYR A 488 -3.96 -7.76 20.21
CA TYR A 488 -3.69 -8.08 18.80
C TYR A 488 -4.94 -8.49 18.00
N LEU A 489 -6.01 -8.93 18.68
CA LEU A 489 -7.24 -9.36 18.01
C LEU A 489 -7.92 -8.23 17.24
N HIS A 490 -8.70 -8.60 16.22
CA HIS A 490 -9.51 -7.65 15.47
C HIS A 490 -10.54 -6.96 16.38
N LYS A 491 -10.92 -5.72 16.06
CA LYS A 491 -11.88 -4.92 16.84
C LYS A 491 -13.24 -5.60 17.00
N THR A 492 -13.72 -6.32 15.98
CA THR A 492 -14.97 -7.11 16.04
C THR A 492 -14.85 -8.33 16.94
N ASN A 493 -13.64 -8.79 17.25
CA ASN A 493 -13.44 -9.94 18.11
C ASN A 493 -13.09 -9.50 19.54
N GLY A 494 -13.45 -8.27 19.93
CA GLY A 494 -13.13 -7.70 21.25
C GLY A 494 -11.67 -7.35 21.43
N GLY A 495 -10.90 -7.14 20.36
CA GLY A 495 -9.52 -6.68 20.43
C GLY A 495 -9.35 -5.20 20.08
N LEU A 496 -8.08 -4.78 19.98
CA LEU A 496 -7.70 -3.40 19.66
C LEU A 496 -6.99 -3.30 18.29
N SER A 497 -6.79 -4.45 17.66
CA SER A 497 -6.02 -4.64 16.44
C SER A 497 -4.61 -4.06 16.56
N SER A 498 -4.00 -4.08 17.75
CA SER A 498 -2.62 -3.65 17.96
C SER A 498 -1.69 -4.45 17.03
N PRO A 499 -0.64 -3.84 16.44
CA PRO A 499 0.21 -4.55 15.50
C PRO A 499 0.96 -5.70 16.20
N ASN A 500 0.87 -6.90 15.61
CA ASN A 500 1.71 -8.04 15.96
C ASN A 500 2.80 -8.18 14.89
N LEU A 501 4.01 -7.73 15.20
CA LEU A 501 5.11 -7.65 14.25
C LEU A 501 5.51 -9.02 13.68
N LEU A 502 5.46 -10.08 14.51
CA LEU A 502 5.80 -11.43 14.08
C LEU A 502 4.81 -11.96 13.04
N LYS A 503 3.52 -11.77 13.28
CA LYS A 503 2.47 -12.14 12.30
C LYS A 503 2.54 -11.30 11.03
N TYR A 504 2.88 -10.00 11.14
CA TYR A 504 3.11 -9.15 9.97
C TYR A 504 4.33 -9.58 9.16
N TYR A 505 5.42 -9.96 9.83
CA TYR A 505 6.61 -10.52 9.20
C TYR A 505 6.25 -11.81 8.43
N TRP A 506 5.54 -12.75 9.06
CA TRP A 506 5.04 -13.94 8.41
C TRP A 506 4.15 -13.64 7.20
N ALA A 507 3.17 -12.74 7.36
CA ALA A 507 2.29 -12.35 6.27
C ALA A 507 3.05 -11.69 5.10
N ALA A 508 4.06 -10.87 5.38
CA ALA A 508 4.89 -10.22 4.36
C ALA A 508 5.72 -11.24 3.56
N ARG A 509 6.25 -12.27 4.24
CA ARG A 509 7.00 -13.36 3.60
C ARG A 509 6.11 -14.24 2.73
N MET A 510 4.94 -14.61 3.24
CA MET A 510 3.95 -15.36 2.46
C MET A 510 3.48 -14.57 1.23
N ALA A 511 3.25 -13.27 1.37
CA ALA A 511 2.85 -12.40 0.25
C ALA A 511 3.96 -12.22 -0.82
N GLN A 512 5.23 -12.43 -0.48
CA GLN A 512 6.34 -12.36 -1.44
C GLN A 512 6.38 -13.56 -2.38
N ILE A 513 5.92 -14.73 -1.95
CA ILE A 513 5.99 -15.95 -2.78
C ILE A 513 4.74 -16.16 -3.63
N THR A 514 3.63 -15.47 -3.30
CA THR A 514 2.39 -15.57 -4.08
C THR A 514 2.53 -15.23 -5.57
N PRO A 515 3.40 -14.30 -6.03
CA PRO A 515 3.59 -14.05 -7.47
C PRO A 515 4.04 -15.27 -8.29
N ALA A 516 4.52 -16.34 -7.64
CA ALA A 516 4.80 -17.62 -8.31
C ALA A 516 3.57 -18.19 -9.04
N HIS A 517 2.35 -17.80 -8.65
CA HIS A 517 1.09 -18.26 -9.23
C HIS A 517 0.60 -17.41 -10.42
N ALA A 518 1.35 -16.38 -10.82
CA ALA A 518 0.97 -15.59 -11.98
C ALA A 518 1.00 -16.46 -13.25
N SER A 519 -0.12 -16.52 -13.97
CA SER A 519 -0.24 -17.26 -15.24
C SER A 519 0.52 -16.57 -16.37
N HIS A 520 0.49 -15.24 -16.40
CA HIS A 520 1.21 -14.39 -17.36
C HIS A 520 2.03 -13.34 -16.62
N ASN A 521 3.12 -12.88 -17.24
CA ASN A 521 4.00 -11.85 -16.70
C ASN A 521 4.53 -12.14 -15.28
N LYS A 522 5.00 -13.38 -15.06
CA LYS A 522 5.75 -13.73 -13.85
C LYS A 522 6.90 -12.72 -13.62
N PRO A 523 7.16 -12.31 -12.37
CA PRO A 523 8.34 -11.52 -12.07
C PRO A 523 9.62 -12.25 -12.45
N LEU A 524 10.63 -11.52 -12.95
CA LEU A 524 11.89 -12.11 -13.41
C LEU A 524 12.61 -12.93 -12.33
N TRP A 525 12.50 -12.56 -11.05
CA TRP A 525 13.09 -13.35 -9.99
C TRP A 525 12.45 -14.74 -9.83
N VAL A 526 11.15 -14.88 -10.13
CA VAL A 526 10.46 -16.18 -10.14
C VAL A 526 10.97 -17.00 -11.31
N GLU A 527 11.14 -16.38 -12.48
CA GLU A 527 11.69 -17.06 -13.65
C GLU A 527 13.12 -17.56 -13.39
N ILE A 528 13.96 -16.75 -12.75
CA ILE A 528 15.31 -17.18 -12.34
C ILE A 528 15.23 -18.42 -11.44
N GLU A 529 14.33 -18.44 -10.45
CA GLU A 529 14.19 -19.60 -9.57
C GLU A 529 13.63 -20.82 -10.31
N ASP A 530 12.60 -20.65 -11.14
CA ASP A 530 12.01 -21.70 -11.99
C ASP A 530 13.09 -22.34 -12.89
N ASP A 531 13.94 -21.52 -13.53
CA ASP A 531 15.04 -21.97 -14.38
C ASP A 531 16.13 -22.73 -13.59
N LEU A 532 16.35 -22.37 -12.32
CA LEU A 532 17.31 -23.06 -11.45
C LEU A 532 16.81 -24.43 -10.98
N ILE A 533 15.50 -24.60 -10.79
CA ILE A 533 14.89 -25.84 -10.26
C ILE A 533 14.20 -26.69 -11.34
N TYR A 534 14.37 -26.36 -12.62
CA TYR A 534 13.86 -27.15 -13.73
C TYR A 534 14.20 -28.65 -13.54
N PRO A 535 13.23 -29.59 -13.75
CA PRO A 535 11.94 -29.44 -14.43
C PRO A 535 10.77 -28.95 -13.54
N TYR A 536 11.01 -28.60 -12.29
CA TYR A 536 9.99 -28.08 -11.38
C TYR A 536 9.76 -26.58 -11.60
N SER A 537 8.65 -26.07 -11.07
CA SER A 537 8.41 -24.64 -10.90
C SER A 537 8.13 -24.30 -9.44
N LEU A 538 8.40 -23.06 -9.05
CA LEU A 538 8.19 -22.57 -7.70
C LEU A 538 6.72 -22.69 -7.29
N GLN A 539 5.79 -22.48 -8.23
CA GLN A 539 4.36 -22.71 -8.02
C GLN A 539 4.09 -24.15 -7.58
N GLN A 540 4.63 -25.14 -8.29
CA GLN A 540 4.42 -26.55 -7.97
C GLN A 540 5.02 -26.89 -6.60
N VAL A 541 6.25 -26.44 -6.34
CA VAL A 541 6.99 -26.74 -5.10
C VAL A 541 6.26 -26.27 -3.84
N LEU A 542 5.49 -25.19 -3.91
CA LEU A 542 4.71 -24.66 -2.78
C LEU A 542 3.62 -25.62 -2.28
N TRP A 543 3.08 -26.45 -3.17
CA TRP A 543 1.94 -27.33 -2.90
C TRP A 543 2.32 -28.81 -2.80
N LEU A 544 3.57 -29.16 -3.08
CA LEU A 544 4.06 -30.51 -2.81
C LEU A 544 4.06 -30.82 -1.31
N ARG A 545 3.81 -32.10 -0.98
CA ARG A 545 3.89 -32.60 0.39
C ARG A 545 5.32 -32.52 0.90
N LYS A 546 6.28 -33.00 0.10
CA LYS A 546 7.73 -32.94 0.33
C LYS A 546 8.41 -32.23 -0.83
N ILE A 547 9.32 -31.31 -0.53
CA ILE A 547 10.10 -30.62 -1.56
C ILE A 547 11.20 -31.59 -2.04
N PRO A 548 11.34 -31.80 -3.36
CA PRO A 548 12.40 -32.65 -3.90
C PRO A 548 13.79 -32.17 -3.46
N TYR A 549 14.67 -33.12 -3.15
CA TYR A 549 16.03 -32.81 -2.71
C TYR A 549 16.82 -32.00 -3.74
N ASN A 550 16.69 -32.36 -5.01
CA ASN A 550 17.33 -31.65 -6.13
C ASN A 550 16.92 -30.15 -6.15
N CYS A 551 15.62 -29.84 -5.97
CA CYS A 551 15.17 -28.45 -5.88
C CYS A 551 15.86 -27.68 -4.74
N LEU A 552 16.01 -28.31 -3.57
CA LEU A 552 16.63 -27.68 -2.39
C LEU A 552 18.14 -27.40 -2.56
N GLN A 553 18.81 -28.07 -3.50
CA GLN A 553 20.23 -27.84 -3.81
C GLN A 553 20.44 -26.66 -4.76
N HIS A 554 19.51 -26.43 -5.69
CA HIS A 554 19.66 -25.41 -6.74
C HIS A 554 18.95 -24.09 -6.43
N ILE A 555 17.87 -24.13 -5.65
CA ILE A 555 17.10 -22.94 -5.30
C ILE A 555 17.92 -21.96 -4.45
N SER A 556 17.64 -20.65 -4.57
CA SER A 556 18.40 -19.67 -3.80
C SER A 556 18.17 -19.82 -2.28
N PRO A 557 19.16 -19.46 -1.44
CA PRO A 557 19.02 -19.50 0.02
C PRO A 557 17.81 -18.71 0.53
N LEU A 558 17.53 -17.55 -0.08
CA LEU A 558 16.39 -16.70 0.26
C LEU A 558 15.05 -17.40 -0.02
N THR A 559 14.93 -18.09 -1.16
CA THR A 559 13.71 -18.83 -1.47
C THR A 559 13.56 -20.08 -0.62
N LYS A 560 14.67 -20.77 -0.30
CA LYS A 560 14.67 -21.90 0.65
C LYS A 560 14.10 -21.50 2.01
N GLU A 561 14.52 -20.35 2.56
CA GLU A 561 13.97 -19.82 3.81
C GLU A 561 12.47 -19.53 3.71
N MET A 562 12.02 -18.93 2.60
CA MET A 562 10.60 -18.66 2.38
C MET A 562 9.77 -19.95 2.30
N LEU A 563 10.28 -20.98 1.63
CA LEU A 563 9.60 -22.28 1.51
C LEU A 563 9.50 -23.01 2.85
N GLN A 564 10.56 -22.98 3.67
CA GLN A 564 10.51 -23.54 5.02
C GLN A 564 9.46 -22.83 5.89
N LEU A 565 9.40 -21.50 5.81
CA LEU A 565 8.39 -20.73 6.52
C LEU A 565 6.98 -21.05 6.02
N TRP A 566 6.80 -21.15 4.70
CA TRP A 566 5.54 -21.55 4.07
C TRP A 566 5.04 -22.90 4.59
N GLN A 567 5.91 -23.93 4.60
CA GLN A 567 5.59 -25.25 5.13
C GLN A 567 5.25 -25.22 6.63
N THR A 568 5.97 -24.42 7.42
CA THR A 568 5.70 -24.30 8.85
C THR A 568 4.35 -23.65 9.13
N LEU A 569 4.06 -22.54 8.44
CA LEU A 569 2.85 -21.76 8.68
C LEU A 569 1.58 -22.45 8.17
N ARG A 570 1.65 -23.15 7.03
CA ARG A 570 0.48 -23.87 6.50
C ARG A 570 -0.06 -24.92 7.48
N HIS A 571 0.83 -25.64 8.16
CA HIS A 571 0.47 -26.65 9.15
C HIS A 571 0.05 -26.02 10.48
N ARG A 572 0.84 -25.07 11.00
CA ARG A 572 0.59 -24.45 12.31
C ARG A 572 -0.73 -23.69 12.41
N HIS A 573 -1.18 -23.10 11.30
CA HIS A 573 -2.37 -22.25 11.26
C HIS A 573 -3.55 -22.85 10.49
N HIS A 574 -3.47 -24.14 10.11
CA HIS A 574 -4.52 -24.84 9.33
C HIS A 574 -4.97 -24.03 8.09
N LEU A 575 -4.01 -23.42 7.39
CA LEU A 575 -4.30 -22.45 6.32
C LEU A 575 -4.62 -23.08 4.97
N ILE A 576 -4.58 -24.40 4.87
CA ILE A 576 -4.67 -25.18 3.61
C ILE A 576 -5.51 -26.43 3.89
N SER A 577 -6.36 -26.83 2.92
CA SER A 577 -7.09 -28.10 3.03
C SER A 577 -6.14 -29.30 2.87
N LYS A 578 -6.56 -30.46 3.37
CA LYS A 578 -5.80 -31.71 3.22
C LYS A 578 -6.64 -32.69 2.38
N PRO A 579 -6.26 -32.97 1.12
CA PRO A 579 -5.21 -32.34 0.31
C PRO A 579 -5.62 -30.96 -0.23
N SER A 580 -4.62 -30.18 -0.70
CA SER A 580 -4.88 -28.87 -1.29
C SER A 580 -5.36 -29.00 -2.73
N PRO A 581 -6.34 -28.20 -3.20
CA PRO A 581 -6.77 -28.23 -4.59
C PRO A 581 -5.68 -27.78 -5.58
N LEU A 582 -4.65 -27.07 -5.07
CA LEU A 582 -3.52 -26.57 -5.85
C LEU A 582 -2.36 -27.58 -5.91
N THR A 583 -2.53 -28.77 -5.34
CA THR A 583 -1.54 -29.85 -5.44
C THR A 583 -1.30 -30.19 -6.91
N PRO A 584 -0.05 -30.12 -7.40
CA PRO A 584 0.24 -30.37 -8.80
C PRO A 584 0.09 -31.85 -9.14
N LEU A 585 -0.26 -32.12 -10.39
CA LEU A 585 -0.32 -33.49 -10.93
C LEU A 585 1.01 -33.89 -11.55
N ILE A 586 1.65 -32.96 -12.28
CA ILE A 586 2.95 -33.17 -12.91
C ILE A 586 4.09 -32.91 -11.94
N ASN A 587 5.16 -33.69 -12.06
CA ASN A 587 6.33 -33.63 -11.18
C ASN A 587 5.96 -33.82 -9.70
N ASN A 588 4.94 -34.64 -9.42
CA ASN A 588 4.49 -34.94 -8.08
C ASN A 588 4.92 -36.35 -7.66
N GLN A 589 5.69 -36.45 -6.58
CA GLN A 589 6.16 -37.74 -6.03
C GLN A 589 5.00 -38.61 -5.51
N ASP A 590 3.89 -37.97 -5.10
CA ASP A 590 2.69 -38.67 -4.65
C ASP A 590 1.87 -39.22 -5.84
N PHE A 591 2.19 -38.82 -7.09
CA PHE A 591 1.60 -39.36 -8.32
C PHE A 591 2.71 -39.85 -9.29
N PRO A 592 3.26 -41.06 -9.08
CA PRO A 592 4.36 -41.59 -9.89
C PRO A 592 4.16 -41.52 -11.41
N PRO A 593 2.95 -41.77 -11.98
CA PRO A 593 2.73 -41.61 -13.42
C PRO A 593 3.00 -40.20 -13.95
N GLY A 594 2.86 -39.17 -13.12
CA GLY A 594 3.11 -37.76 -13.46
C GLY A 594 4.56 -37.30 -13.32
N LEU A 595 5.50 -38.17 -12.94
CA LEU A 595 6.93 -37.85 -12.88
C LEU A 595 7.59 -37.79 -14.26
N SER A 596 7.05 -38.54 -15.24
CA SER A 596 7.49 -38.45 -16.63
C SER A 596 6.69 -37.38 -17.37
N LYS A 597 7.36 -36.26 -17.70
CA LYS A 597 6.72 -35.16 -18.45
C LYS A 597 6.17 -35.63 -19.81
N ARG A 598 6.84 -36.59 -20.48
CA ARG A 598 6.40 -37.16 -21.76
C ARG A 598 5.03 -37.87 -21.66
N THR A 599 4.69 -38.40 -20.49
CA THR A 599 3.49 -39.21 -20.27
C THR A 599 2.23 -38.38 -20.04
N PHE A 600 2.33 -37.09 -19.72
CA PHE A 600 1.14 -36.26 -19.46
C PHE A 600 1.20 -34.90 -20.18
N VAL A 601 1.97 -34.80 -21.27
CA VAL A 601 2.08 -33.56 -22.07
C VAL A 601 0.71 -33.10 -22.55
N TRP A 602 -0.06 -34.00 -23.17
CA TRP A 602 -1.39 -33.68 -23.70
C TRP A 602 -2.31 -33.14 -22.60
N TRP A 603 -2.41 -33.85 -21.47
CA TRP A 603 -3.22 -33.43 -20.32
C TRP A 603 -2.82 -32.06 -19.77
N THR A 604 -1.52 -31.79 -19.68
CA THR A 604 -1.01 -30.50 -19.22
C THR A 604 -1.41 -29.38 -20.18
N ASN A 605 -1.29 -29.62 -21.49
CA ASN A 605 -1.68 -28.67 -22.54
C ASN A 605 -3.20 -28.44 -22.57
N SER A 606 -4.00 -29.46 -22.23
CA SER A 606 -5.46 -29.38 -22.08
C SER A 606 -5.91 -28.73 -20.75
N GLY A 607 -4.98 -28.19 -19.95
CA GLY A 607 -5.29 -27.45 -18.72
C GLY A 607 -5.32 -28.28 -17.44
N VAL A 608 -4.99 -29.57 -17.48
CA VAL A 608 -4.92 -30.44 -16.29
C VAL A 608 -3.57 -30.24 -15.59
N THR A 609 -3.53 -29.29 -14.66
CA THR A 609 -2.29 -28.87 -13.98
C THR A 609 -2.24 -29.25 -12.50
N ASN A 610 -3.39 -29.29 -11.84
CA ASN A 610 -3.52 -29.52 -10.39
C ASN A 610 -4.82 -30.28 -10.06
N LEU A 611 -4.98 -30.72 -8.83
CA LEU A 611 -6.17 -31.47 -8.38
C LEU A 611 -7.48 -30.74 -8.69
N HIS A 612 -7.53 -29.41 -8.61
CA HIS A 612 -8.74 -28.64 -8.90
C HIS A 612 -9.26 -28.82 -10.33
N SER A 613 -8.37 -28.98 -11.32
CA SER A 613 -8.78 -29.20 -12.71
C SER A 613 -9.66 -30.46 -12.87
N LEU A 614 -9.52 -31.42 -11.95
CA LEU A 614 -10.23 -32.69 -11.91
C LEU A 614 -11.42 -32.69 -10.93
N THR A 615 -11.97 -31.51 -10.61
CA THR A 615 -13.06 -31.35 -9.63
C THR A 615 -14.24 -30.61 -10.24
N ALA A 616 -15.46 -31.00 -9.86
CA ALA A 616 -16.70 -30.28 -10.16
C ALA A 616 -17.56 -30.21 -8.90
N HIS A 617 -18.10 -29.02 -8.58
CA HIS A 617 -18.90 -28.78 -7.36
C HIS A 617 -18.25 -29.28 -6.06
N ASN A 618 -16.92 -29.13 -5.93
CA ASN A 618 -16.13 -29.66 -4.81
C ASN A 618 -16.25 -31.19 -4.62
N LYS A 619 -16.42 -31.93 -5.72
CA LYS A 619 -16.36 -33.40 -5.75
C LYS A 619 -15.32 -33.87 -6.78
N PRO A 620 -14.62 -34.99 -6.52
CA PRO A 620 -13.68 -35.57 -7.47
C PRO A 620 -14.42 -36.11 -8.70
N LEU A 621 -13.89 -35.86 -9.90
CA LEU A 621 -14.45 -36.40 -11.14
C LEU A 621 -14.18 -37.90 -11.28
N THR A 622 -15.13 -38.65 -11.85
CA THR A 622 -14.96 -40.05 -12.24
C THR A 622 -14.34 -40.16 -13.64
N THR A 623 -13.83 -41.34 -14.00
CA THR A 623 -13.25 -41.57 -15.34
C THR A 623 -14.18 -41.15 -16.49
N PRO A 624 -15.49 -41.51 -16.51
CA PRO A 624 -16.40 -41.05 -17.56
C PRO A 624 -16.51 -39.53 -17.64
N GLN A 625 -16.57 -38.84 -16.49
CA GLN A 625 -16.68 -37.38 -16.44
C GLN A 625 -15.39 -36.68 -16.90
N ILE A 626 -14.21 -37.27 -16.63
CA ILE A 626 -12.93 -36.75 -17.14
C ILE A 626 -12.85 -36.91 -18.66
N LEU A 627 -13.28 -38.08 -19.18
CA LEU A 627 -13.30 -38.33 -20.62
C LEU A 627 -14.26 -37.38 -21.36
N ASP A 628 -15.43 -37.13 -20.78
CA ASP A 628 -16.42 -36.18 -21.31
C ASP A 628 -15.91 -34.74 -21.30
N LYS A 629 -15.31 -34.31 -20.18
CA LYS A 629 -14.83 -32.94 -19.99
C LYS A 629 -13.66 -32.55 -20.89
N PHE A 630 -12.69 -33.44 -21.08
CA PHE A 630 -11.44 -33.12 -21.77
C PHE A 630 -11.33 -33.71 -23.17
N GLN A 631 -12.15 -34.71 -23.52
CA GLN A 631 -12.17 -35.37 -24.84
C GLN A 631 -10.76 -35.79 -25.34
N PRO A 632 -10.02 -36.62 -24.57
CA PRO A 632 -8.68 -37.05 -24.95
C PRO A 632 -8.63 -37.98 -26.17
N PRO A 633 -7.54 -37.92 -26.97
CA PRO A 633 -7.31 -38.88 -28.05
C PRO A 633 -7.20 -40.32 -27.51
N PRO A 634 -7.42 -41.36 -28.34
CA PRO A 634 -7.51 -42.76 -27.89
C PRO A 634 -6.33 -43.22 -27.01
N GLN A 635 -5.12 -42.78 -27.34
CA GLN A 635 -3.87 -43.12 -26.63
C GLN A 635 -3.81 -42.55 -25.20
N GLU A 636 -4.59 -41.50 -24.92
CA GLU A 636 -4.61 -40.79 -23.63
C GLU A 636 -5.78 -41.26 -22.73
N LYS A 637 -6.75 -42.00 -23.27
CA LYS A 637 -7.95 -42.45 -22.53
C LYS A 637 -7.62 -43.29 -21.30
N TYR A 638 -6.61 -44.16 -21.38
CA TYR A 638 -6.15 -44.96 -20.23
C TYR A 638 -5.63 -44.07 -19.08
N ARG A 639 -4.99 -42.94 -19.41
CA ARG A 639 -4.43 -42.02 -18.40
C ARG A 639 -5.52 -41.25 -17.65
N ALA A 640 -6.71 -41.10 -18.24
CA ALA A 640 -7.89 -40.57 -17.54
C ALA A 640 -8.26 -41.43 -16.31
N SER A 641 -8.14 -42.75 -16.42
CA SER A 641 -8.36 -43.68 -15.30
C SER A 641 -7.31 -43.51 -14.20
N GLN A 642 -6.05 -43.26 -14.56
CA GLN A 642 -4.99 -42.99 -13.58
C GLN A 642 -5.25 -41.69 -12.82
N LEU A 643 -5.70 -40.64 -13.52
CA LEU A 643 -6.09 -39.36 -12.91
C LEU A 643 -7.29 -39.50 -11.97
N ALA A 644 -8.34 -40.20 -12.41
CA ALA A 644 -9.53 -40.49 -11.61
C ALA A 644 -9.19 -41.27 -10.34
N HIS A 645 -8.36 -42.32 -10.48
CA HIS A 645 -7.91 -43.11 -9.34
C HIS A 645 -7.13 -42.28 -8.33
N PHE A 646 -6.18 -41.47 -8.81
CA PHE A 646 -5.37 -40.61 -7.95
C PHE A 646 -6.24 -39.59 -7.18
N ILE A 647 -7.15 -38.88 -7.84
CA ILE A 647 -7.99 -37.90 -7.14
C ILE A 647 -8.94 -38.56 -6.14
N GLN A 648 -9.45 -39.76 -6.43
CA GLN A 648 -10.28 -40.53 -5.50
C GLN A 648 -9.48 -41.02 -4.27
N GLN A 649 -8.21 -41.39 -4.42
CA GLN A 649 -7.34 -41.71 -3.28
C GLN A 649 -7.06 -40.47 -2.42
N GLN A 650 -6.75 -39.34 -3.06
CA GLN A 650 -6.52 -38.06 -2.37
C GLN A 650 -7.79 -37.60 -1.63
N ALA A 651 -8.95 -37.86 -2.21
CA ALA A 651 -10.26 -37.63 -1.60
C ALA A 651 -10.48 -38.42 -0.30
N LYS A 652 -10.06 -39.69 -0.25
CA LYS A 652 -10.19 -40.55 0.95
C LYS A 652 -9.29 -40.13 2.12
N LEU A 653 -8.23 -39.37 1.87
CA LEU A 653 -7.28 -38.91 2.88
C LEU A 653 -7.76 -37.64 3.63
N GLY A 654 -8.92 -37.07 3.26
CA GLY A 654 -9.55 -35.93 3.92
C GLY A 654 -11.06 -36.14 4.13
N ASP A 655 -11.71 -35.23 4.88
CA ASP A 655 -13.18 -35.25 5.01
C ASP A 655 -13.84 -35.18 3.62
N LEU A 656 -14.85 -36.02 3.38
CA LEU A 656 -15.59 -36.22 2.11
C LEU A 656 -16.08 -34.94 1.38
N ASN A 657 -16.03 -33.78 2.03
CA ASN A 657 -16.18 -32.44 1.43
C ASN A 657 -14.82 -31.93 0.90
N ILE A 658 -14.19 -32.74 0.07
CA ILE A 658 -12.86 -32.51 -0.50
C ILE A 658 -12.95 -31.22 -1.34
N ILE A 659 -11.99 -30.28 -1.20
CA ILE A 659 -11.88 -29.02 -2.00
C ILE A 659 -12.74 -27.84 -1.50
N SER A 660 -13.09 -27.72 -0.22
CA SER A 660 -13.40 -26.37 0.31
C SER A 660 -12.11 -25.55 0.35
N SER A 661 -11.94 -24.63 -0.62
CA SER A 661 -10.74 -23.77 -0.66
C SER A 661 -10.67 -22.93 0.61
N THR A 662 -9.57 -23.08 1.33
CA THR A 662 -9.20 -22.21 2.44
C THR A 662 -8.83 -20.82 1.93
N GLY A 663 -8.82 -19.82 2.82
CA GLY A 663 -8.55 -18.44 2.44
C GLY A 663 -7.20 -18.23 1.73
N LEU A 664 -6.17 -19.03 2.02
CA LEU A 664 -4.86 -18.91 1.37
C LEU A 664 -4.89 -19.47 -0.06
N GLU A 665 -5.60 -20.57 -0.29
CA GLU A 665 -5.78 -21.17 -1.62
C GLU A 665 -6.57 -20.24 -2.54
N THR A 666 -7.62 -19.59 -2.01
CA THR A 666 -8.37 -18.56 -2.74
C THR A 666 -7.48 -17.38 -3.14
N ILE A 667 -6.62 -16.90 -2.22
CA ILE A 667 -5.69 -15.80 -2.51
C ILE A 667 -4.71 -16.18 -3.64
N CYS A 668 -4.19 -17.40 -3.62
CA CYS A 668 -3.23 -17.86 -4.64
C CYS A 668 -3.88 -18.13 -6.00
N ARG A 669 -5.20 -18.39 -6.03
CA ARG A 669 -5.99 -18.59 -7.27
C ARG A 669 -6.35 -17.29 -7.97
N GLN A 670 -6.57 -16.19 -7.25
CA GLN A 670 -7.03 -14.92 -7.80
C GLN A 670 -5.91 -14.08 -8.46
N ALA A 671 -4.87 -14.71 -9.02
CA ALA A 671 -3.78 -14.00 -9.68
C ALA A 671 -4.30 -13.30 -10.96
N PRO A 672 -3.95 -12.02 -11.23
CA PRO A 672 -2.88 -11.24 -10.59
C PRO A 672 -3.26 -10.68 -9.20
N LEU A 673 -2.28 -10.70 -8.30
CA LEU A 673 -2.44 -10.33 -6.89
C LEU A 673 -2.86 -8.86 -6.74
N GLN A 674 -4.01 -8.65 -6.10
CA GLN A 674 -4.59 -7.34 -5.89
C GLN A 674 -3.92 -6.56 -4.74
N PRO A 675 -4.01 -5.21 -4.72
CA PRO A 675 -3.65 -4.41 -3.56
C PRO A 675 -4.34 -4.95 -2.29
N GLY A 676 -3.55 -5.27 -1.27
CA GLY A 676 -4.07 -5.74 0.03
C GLY A 676 -3.85 -7.22 0.34
N THR A 677 -3.22 -8.02 -0.54
CA THR A 677 -2.86 -9.44 -0.27
C THR A 677 -2.22 -9.65 1.10
N LEU A 678 -1.21 -8.84 1.47
CA LEU A 678 -0.56 -8.94 2.78
C LEU A 678 -1.55 -8.77 3.93
N SER A 679 -2.50 -7.84 3.80
CA SER A 679 -3.52 -7.60 4.83
C SER A 679 -4.51 -8.77 4.92
N LEU A 680 -4.85 -9.41 3.80
CA LEU A 680 -5.67 -10.62 3.77
C LEU A 680 -4.96 -11.78 4.46
N ILE A 681 -3.69 -12.04 4.11
CA ILE A 681 -2.88 -13.09 4.74
C ILE A 681 -2.71 -12.82 6.24
N TYR A 682 -2.43 -11.57 6.63
CA TYR A 682 -2.34 -11.21 8.05
C TYR A 682 -3.65 -11.46 8.80
N LYS A 683 -4.80 -11.14 8.20
CA LYS A 683 -6.12 -11.43 8.79
C LYS A 683 -6.29 -12.93 9.00
N LEU A 684 -5.94 -13.77 8.02
CA LEU A 684 -6.01 -15.23 8.14
C LEU A 684 -5.13 -15.76 9.28
N ILE A 685 -3.86 -15.35 9.34
CA ILE A 685 -2.91 -15.75 10.40
C ILE A 685 -3.36 -15.22 11.79
N ASN A 686 -4.08 -14.10 11.81
CA ASN A 686 -4.53 -13.45 13.03
C ASN A 686 -5.93 -13.87 13.50
N GLN A 687 -6.58 -14.82 12.82
CA GLN A 687 -7.82 -15.41 13.32
C GLN A 687 -7.56 -16.16 14.64
N PRO A 688 -8.50 -16.11 15.60
CA PRO A 688 -8.41 -16.95 16.78
C PRO A 688 -8.43 -18.43 16.35
N PRO A 689 -7.74 -19.33 17.06
CA PRO A 689 -7.83 -20.76 16.79
C PRO A 689 -9.29 -21.21 16.83
N LEU A 690 -9.67 -22.17 15.98
CA LEU A 690 -11.03 -22.73 15.85
C LEU A 690 -11.60 -23.30 17.16
N ASN A 691 -10.75 -23.46 18.19
CA ASN A 691 -11.20 -23.78 19.53
C ASN A 691 -12.05 -22.62 20.05
N ASN A 692 -13.37 -22.82 20.13
CA ASN A 692 -14.45 -21.95 20.63
C ASN A 692 -14.27 -21.41 22.07
N LYS A 693 -13.05 -21.19 22.55
CA LYS A 693 -12.77 -20.58 23.84
C LYS A 693 -13.17 -19.10 23.79
N LYS A 694 -14.28 -18.78 24.48
CA LYS A 694 -14.69 -17.39 24.74
C LYS A 694 -13.56 -16.62 25.40
N LEU A 695 -13.45 -15.33 25.10
CA LEU A 695 -12.47 -14.46 25.73
C LEU A 695 -12.71 -14.38 27.25
N ASN A 696 -11.64 -14.37 28.04
CA ASN A 696 -11.74 -14.28 29.51
C ASN A 696 -12.59 -13.08 29.97
N ASN A 697 -12.55 -11.95 29.25
CA ASN A 697 -13.37 -10.78 29.59
C ASN A 697 -14.85 -10.99 29.25
N MET A 698 -15.15 -11.72 28.17
CA MET A 698 -16.52 -12.11 27.82
C MET A 698 -17.10 -13.00 28.91
N LEU A 699 -16.37 -14.02 29.35
CA LEU A 699 -16.76 -14.90 30.46
C LEU A 699 -17.00 -14.14 31.77
N LYS A 700 -16.16 -13.14 32.08
CA LYS A 700 -16.36 -12.27 33.26
C LYS A 700 -17.63 -11.43 33.16
N TRP A 701 -17.95 -10.93 31.97
CA TRP A 701 -19.21 -10.21 31.75
C TRP A 701 -20.43 -11.13 31.82
N GLU A 702 -20.34 -12.37 31.33
CA GLU A 702 -21.43 -13.36 31.46
C GLU A 702 -21.78 -13.65 32.93
N ARG A 703 -20.75 -13.78 33.79
CA ARG A 703 -20.94 -13.97 35.23
C ARG A 703 -21.58 -12.76 35.90
N ASP A 704 -21.07 -11.56 35.63
CA ASP A 704 -21.61 -10.33 36.22
C ASP A 704 -23.07 -10.08 35.78
N LEU A 705 -23.37 -10.27 34.48
CA LEU A 705 -24.69 -10.01 33.91
C LEU A 705 -25.67 -11.17 34.10
N ASN A 706 -25.21 -12.30 34.66
CA ASN A 706 -25.96 -13.55 34.76
C ASN A 706 -26.65 -13.94 33.44
N THR A 707 -25.93 -13.87 32.31
CA THR A 707 -26.47 -14.13 30.96
C THR A 707 -25.38 -14.67 30.04
N THR A 708 -25.74 -15.58 29.13
CA THR A 708 -24.82 -16.07 28.09
C THR A 708 -24.72 -15.08 26.93
N LEU A 709 -23.51 -14.72 26.55
CA LEU A 709 -23.23 -13.86 25.41
C LEU A 709 -22.89 -14.73 24.20
N THR A 710 -23.51 -14.42 23.06
CA THR A 710 -23.11 -15.02 21.77
C THR A 710 -21.92 -14.28 21.19
N THR A 711 -21.17 -14.92 20.30
CA THR A 711 -20.05 -14.29 19.56
C THR A 711 -20.52 -13.07 18.76
N LYS A 712 -21.73 -13.13 18.18
CA LYS A 712 -22.36 -12.03 17.45
C LYS A 712 -22.67 -10.84 18.36
N GLN A 713 -23.24 -11.08 19.55
CA GLN A 713 -23.51 -10.03 20.53
C GLN A 713 -22.22 -9.39 21.03
N TRP A 714 -21.20 -10.19 21.34
CA TRP A 714 -19.89 -9.67 21.75
C TRP A 714 -19.23 -8.84 20.64
N ALA A 715 -19.35 -9.28 19.38
CA ALA A 715 -18.81 -8.56 18.24
C ALA A 715 -19.47 -7.20 18.05
N GLN A 716 -20.80 -7.14 18.22
CA GLN A 716 -21.55 -5.89 18.19
C GLN A 716 -21.11 -4.93 19.30
N CYS A 717 -21.04 -5.38 20.56
CA CYS A 717 -20.57 -4.55 21.68
C CYS A 717 -19.15 -4.03 21.43
N SER A 718 -18.28 -4.89 20.91
CA SER A 718 -16.89 -4.54 20.60
C SER A 718 -16.78 -3.53 19.46
N GLU A 719 -17.62 -3.65 18.43
CA GLU A 719 -17.71 -2.69 17.34
C GLU A 719 -18.19 -1.33 17.84
N THR A 720 -19.25 -1.31 18.65
CA THR A 720 -19.76 -0.08 19.27
C THR A 720 -18.69 0.62 20.09
N ALA A 721 -17.96 -0.09 20.95
CA ALA A 721 -16.89 0.50 21.75
C ALA A 721 -15.75 1.09 20.88
N ASN A 722 -15.42 0.45 19.77
CA ASN A 722 -14.28 0.84 18.92
C ASN A 722 -14.61 1.84 17.80
N LYS A 723 -15.85 1.89 17.33
CA LYS A 723 -16.31 2.66 16.16
C LYS A 723 -17.48 3.60 16.46
N GLY A 724 -18.03 3.58 17.68
CA GLY A 724 -19.22 4.34 18.06
C GLY A 724 -19.07 5.86 18.01
N SER A 725 -17.85 6.40 18.02
CA SER A 725 -17.60 7.84 17.82
C SER A 725 -16.23 8.10 17.19
N THR A 726 -16.11 9.20 16.45
CA THR A 726 -14.85 9.78 15.98
C THR A 726 -13.94 10.20 17.13
N CYS A 727 -14.52 10.70 18.23
CA CYS A 727 -13.79 11.15 19.42
C CYS A 727 -13.08 9.98 20.12
N VAL A 728 -11.75 10.07 20.23
CA VAL A 728 -10.91 9.02 20.83
C VAL A 728 -11.19 8.86 22.33
N THR A 729 -11.36 9.97 23.07
CA THR A 729 -11.60 9.96 24.52
C THR A 729 -12.89 9.23 24.90
N VAL A 730 -13.94 9.45 24.10
CA VAL A 730 -15.25 8.84 24.28
C VAL A 730 -15.17 7.33 24.03
N ARG A 731 -14.51 6.91 22.94
CA ARG A 731 -14.23 5.49 22.66
C ARG A 731 -13.37 4.83 23.73
N GLU A 732 -12.38 5.54 24.25
CA GLU A 732 -11.48 5.02 25.27
C GLU A 732 -12.24 4.57 26.51
N THR A 733 -13.25 5.34 26.93
CA THR A 733 -14.10 4.99 28.07
C THR A 733 -14.85 3.69 27.81
N SER A 734 -15.52 3.55 26.67
CA SER A 734 -16.23 2.33 26.29
C SER A 734 -15.32 1.11 26.19
N ILE A 735 -14.11 1.28 25.63
CA ILE A 735 -13.12 0.21 25.53
C ILE A 735 -12.62 -0.20 26.92
N LYS A 736 -12.40 0.77 27.82
CA LYS A 736 -11.99 0.51 29.21
C LYS A 736 -13.06 -0.27 29.98
N ILE A 737 -14.35 -0.01 29.73
CA ILE A 737 -15.48 -0.78 30.26
C ILE A 737 -15.46 -2.20 29.71
N LEU A 738 -15.48 -2.36 28.37
CA LEU A 738 -15.47 -3.65 27.69
C LEU A 738 -14.35 -4.57 28.23
N HIS A 739 -13.16 -4.01 28.46
CA HIS A 739 -12.00 -4.74 28.97
C HIS A 739 -11.85 -4.77 30.50
N ARG A 740 -12.78 -4.18 31.27
CA ARG A 740 -12.77 -4.17 32.75
C ARG A 740 -11.47 -3.61 33.34
N THR A 741 -11.01 -2.49 32.79
CA THR A 741 -9.72 -1.86 33.15
C THR A 741 -9.81 -0.78 34.23
N TYR A 742 -11.03 -0.37 34.60
CA TYR A 742 -11.27 0.51 35.74
C TYR A 742 -11.00 -0.23 37.06
N LEU A 743 -10.37 0.47 38.00
CA LEU A 743 -10.14 -0.05 39.35
C LEU A 743 -11.33 0.30 40.24
N VAL A 744 -11.91 -0.73 40.85
CA VAL A 744 -13.09 -0.64 41.72
C VAL A 744 -12.70 -0.99 43.16
N PRO A 745 -13.44 -0.50 44.19
CA PRO A 745 -13.09 -0.68 45.59
C PRO A 745 -12.81 -2.14 45.96
N TYR A 746 -13.70 -3.05 45.58
CA TYR A 746 -13.53 -4.49 45.83
C TYR A 746 -12.23 -5.06 45.23
N ARG A 747 -11.84 -4.61 44.05
CA ARG A 747 -10.59 -5.05 43.40
C ARG A 747 -9.36 -4.39 44.01
N LEU A 748 -9.47 -3.14 44.46
CA LEU A 748 -8.39 -2.45 45.16
C LEU A 748 -8.12 -3.09 46.52
N ASN A 749 -9.17 -3.41 47.30
CA ASN A 749 -9.06 -4.13 48.56
C ASN A 749 -8.35 -5.49 48.39
N LYS A 750 -8.66 -6.24 47.32
CA LYS A 750 -7.92 -7.47 47.00
C LYS A 750 -6.44 -7.28 46.65
N LEU A 751 -6.05 -6.11 46.15
CA LEU A 751 -4.65 -5.78 45.83
C LEU A 751 -3.93 -5.17 47.03
N TYR A 752 -4.66 -4.39 47.83
CA TYR A 752 -4.20 -3.63 48.99
C TYR A 752 -5.26 -3.77 50.08
N PRO A 753 -5.09 -4.71 51.03
CA PRO A 753 -6.10 -5.03 52.05
C PRO A 753 -6.54 -3.83 52.91
N THR A 754 -5.73 -2.78 52.99
CA THR A 754 -6.03 -1.52 53.69
C THR A 754 -7.10 -0.65 53.02
N CYS A 755 -7.46 -0.91 51.76
CA CYS A 755 -8.48 -0.13 51.05
C CYS A 755 -9.90 -0.59 51.42
N ASN A 756 -10.84 0.33 51.64
CA ASN A 756 -12.25 -0.02 51.87
C ASN A 756 -12.86 -0.70 50.61
N PRO A 757 -13.46 -1.91 50.71
CA PRO A 757 -14.10 -2.60 49.59
C PRO A 757 -15.50 -2.08 49.21
N GLN A 758 -16.08 -1.19 50.00
CA GLN A 758 -17.43 -0.64 49.79
C GLN A 758 -17.49 0.37 48.63
N CYS A 759 -18.69 0.68 48.19
CA CYS A 759 -18.93 1.61 47.09
C CYS A 759 -18.33 3.01 47.34
N TYR A 760 -17.68 3.59 46.31
CA TYR A 760 -17.16 4.97 46.38
C TYR A 760 -18.24 6.04 46.61
N ARG A 761 -19.52 5.68 46.47
CA ARG A 761 -20.65 6.62 46.54
C ARG A 761 -21.42 6.54 47.86
N GLY A 762 -20.88 5.84 48.85
CA GLY A 762 -21.40 5.83 50.22
C GLY A 762 -22.56 4.89 50.49
N CYS A 763 -22.95 4.02 49.54
CA CYS A 763 -23.88 2.92 49.84
C CYS A 763 -23.14 1.73 50.47
N PRO A 764 -23.80 0.93 51.33
CA PRO A 764 -23.15 -0.13 52.13
C PRO A 764 -22.67 -1.32 51.30
N GLU A 765 -23.12 -1.44 50.06
CA GLU A 765 -22.80 -2.51 49.12
C GLU A 765 -21.33 -2.59 48.72
N LEU A 766 -20.88 -3.80 48.36
CA LEU A 766 -19.54 -4.03 47.81
C LEU A 766 -19.36 -3.31 46.46
N GLY A 767 -18.26 -2.56 46.34
CA GLY A 767 -17.90 -1.83 45.14
C GLY A 767 -17.37 -2.75 44.02
N THR A 768 -18.23 -3.62 43.47
CA THR A 768 -17.91 -4.47 42.33
C THR A 768 -17.97 -3.70 41.00
N MET A 769 -17.49 -4.31 39.90
CA MET A 769 -17.51 -3.66 38.58
C MET A 769 -18.93 -3.36 38.11
N LEU A 770 -19.85 -4.32 38.23
CA LEU A 770 -21.24 -4.11 37.88
C LEU A 770 -21.92 -3.11 38.84
N HIS A 771 -21.64 -3.18 40.14
CA HIS A 771 -22.25 -2.27 41.10
C HIS A 771 -21.91 -0.79 40.83
N ILE A 772 -20.63 -0.48 40.63
CA ILE A 772 -20.17 0.91 40.40
C ILE A 772 -20.69 1.49 39.06
N TRP A 773 -20.98 0.63 38.08
CA TRP A 773 -21.48 1.03 36.75
C TRP A 773 -23.01 0.94 36.59
N TRP A 774 -23.70 0.15 37.40
CA TRP A 774 -25.11 -0.23 37.22
C TRP A 774 -25.90 -0.27 38.53
N ASN A 775 -25.55 -1.17 39.46
CA ASN A 775 -26.46 -1.49 40.59
C ASN A 775 -26.55 -0.40 41.66
N CYS A 776 -25.54 0.46 41.82
CA CYS A 776 -25.58 1.53 42.82
C CYS A 776 -26.79 2.45 42.62
N ASP A 777 -27.58 2.73 43.66
CA ASP A 777 -28.83 3.51 43.56
C ASP A 777 -28.66 4.86 42.88
N ILE A 778 -27.57 5.56 43.18
CA ILE A 778 -27.23 6.85 42.57
C ILE A 778 -26.99 6.69 41.06
N VAL A 779 -26.34 5.60 40.65
CA VAL A 779 -26.04 5.29 39.25
C VAL A 779 -27.29 4.79 38.52
N SER A 780 -28.11 3.99 39.18
CA SER A 780 -29.41 3.51 38.66
C SER A 780 -30.35 4.69 38.36
N LYS A 781 -30.51 5.63 39.30
CA LYS A 781 -31.29 6.88 39.10
C LYS A 781 -30.74 7.73 37.94
N PHE A 782 -29.41 7.79 37.81
CA PHE A 782 -28.78 8.46 36.66
C PHE A 782 -29.12 7.77 35.34
N TRP A 783 -29.06 6.44 35.28
CA TRP A 783 -29.46 5.69 34.09
C TRP A 783 -30.94 5.85 33.77
N ASP A 784 -31.82 5.88 34.77
CA ASP A 784 -33.25 6.14 34.56
C ASP A 784 -33.50 7.51 33.90
N SER A 785 -32.76 8.53 34.32
CA SER A 785 -32.79 9.86 33.69
C SER A 785 -32.34 9.82 32.22
N VAL A 786 -31.28 9.05 31.92
CA VAL A 786 -30.76 8.88 30.54
C VAL A 786 -31.75 8.09 29.68
N ILE A 787 -32.37 7.04 30.22
CA ILE A 787 -33.41 6.24 29.56
C ILE A 787 -34.61 7.10 29.23
N HIS A 788 -35.09 7.90 30.19
CA HIS A 788 -36.21 8.81 29.98
C HIS A 788 -35.91 9.82 28.85
N MET A 789 -34.71 10.40 28.83
CA MET A 789 -34.26 11.28 27.74
C MET A 789 -34.24 10.57 26.38
N LEU A 790 -33.65 9.38 26.30
CA LEU A 790 -33.61 8.58 25.06
C LEU A 790 -35.03 8.22 24.59
N SER A 791 -35.92 7.86 25.52
CA SER A 791 -37.31 7.54 25.20
C SER A 791 -38.09 8.73 24.66
N ARG A 792 -37.82 9.95 25.16
CA ARG A 792 -38.41 11.18 24.60
C ARG A 792 -37.87 11.48 23.21
N ILE A 793 -36.56 11.32 22.97
CA ILE A 793 -35.94 11.57 21.66
C ILE A 793 -36.48 10.63 20.58
N PHE A 794 -36.69 9.35 20.91
CA PHE A 794 -37.10 8.33 19.94
C PHE A 794 -38.59 7.99 19.97
N HIS A 795 -39.38 8.68 20.81
CA HIS A 795 -40.81 8.41 21.05
C HIS A 795 -41.13 6.91 21.28
N THR A 796 -40.21 6.18 21.90
CA THR A 796 -40.28 4.72 22.10
C THR A 796 -39.62 4.34 23.42
N GLN A 797 -40.10 3.29 24.07
CA GLN A 797 -39.51 2.81 25.32
C GLN A 797 -38.10 2.27 25.07
N PHE A 798 -37.09 2.86 25.72
CA PHE A 798 -35.69 2.43 25.60
C PHE A 798 -35.42 1.33 26.64
N PRO A 799 -34.77 0.21 26.27
CA PRO A 799 -34.64 -0.93 27.17
C PRO A 799 -33.72 -0.60 28.36
N LYS A 800 -34.18 -0.91 29.58
CA LYS A 800 -33.36 -0.81 30.80
C LYS A 800 -32.55 -2.10 30.99
N ASP A 801 -31.50 -2.27 30.18
CA ASP A 801 -30.61 -3.42 30.29
C ASP A 801 -29.13 -3.04 30.23
N PRO A 802 -28.27 -3.64 31.08
CA PRO A 802 -26.85 -3.30 31.16
C PRO A 802 -26.07 -3.67 29.87
N LEU A 803 -26.53 -4.65 29.09
CA LEU A 803 -25.87 -5.07 27.87
C LEU A 803 -26.00 -4.00 26.76
N THR A 804 -27.14 -3.32 26.68
CA THR A 804 -27.38 -2.16 25.82
C THR A 804 -26.73 -0.90 26.39
N LEU A 805 -27.00 -0.57 27.65
CA LEU A 805 -26.59 0.71 28.25
C LEU A 805 -25.09 0.79 28.55
N LEU A 806 -24.45 -0.29 28.99
CA LEU A 806 -23.02 -0.31 29.32
C LEU A 806 -22.16 -0.82 28.17
N LEU A 807 -22.53 -1.94 27.57
CA LEU A 807 -21.71 -2.59 26.53
C LEU A 807 -22.08 -2.16 25.10
N GLY A 808 -23.21 -1.48 24.91
CA GLY A 808 -23.56 -0.89 23.61
C GLY A 808 -24.12 -1.88 22.60
N LYS A 809 -24.82 -2.93 23.07
CA LYS A 809 -25.65 -3.77 22.20
C LYS A 809 -26.71 -2.91 21.50
N LYS A 810 -27.08 -3.27 20.26
CA LYS A 810 -28.15 -2.58 19.56
C LYS A 810 -29.51 -2.99 20.13
N PRO A 811 -30.36 -2.04 20.56
CA PRO A 811 -31.71 -2.36 20.98
C PRO A 811 -32.54 -2.87 19.78
N PRO A 812 -33.43 -3.85 20.00
CA PRO A 812 -34.31 -4.36 18.95
C PRO A 812 -35.24 -3.23 18.46
N ARG A 813 -35.62 -3.25 17.17
CA ARG A 813 -36.53 -2.28 16.52
C ARG A 813 -35.98 -0.86 16.27
N PHE A 814 -34.73 -0.55 16.63
CA PHE A 814 -34.13 0.74 16.31
C PHE A 814 -33.50 0.77 14.91
N THR A 815 -33.72 1.87 14.18
CA THR A 815 -33.04 2.17 12.92
C THR A 815 -31.52 2.27 13.14
N ASN A 816 -30.73 2.13 12.07
CA ASN A 816 -29.27 2.24 12.18
C ASN A 816 -28.82 3.65 12.62
N SER A 817 -29.50 4.71 12.15
CA SER A 817 -29.22 6.09 12.56
C SER A 817 -29.64 6.36 14.01
N GLY A 818 -30.81 5.87 14.43
CA GLY A 818 -31.24 5.97 15.84
C GLY A 818 -30.33 5.18 16.79
N HIS A 819 -29.86 4.01 16.36
CA HIS A 819 -28.83 3.30 17.10
C HIS A 819 -27.52 4.09 17.21
N ARG A 820 -27.06 4.75 16.15
CA ARG A 820 -25.86 5.60 16.20
C ARG A 820 -26.02 6.76 17.19
N LEU A 821 -27.13 7.49 17.13
CA LEU A 821 -27.40 8.59 18.05
C LEU A 821 -27.48 8.13 19.50
N SER A 822 -28.25 7.07 19.78
CA SER A 822 -28.31 6.49 21.13
C SER A 822 -26.92 6.07 21.62
N GLN A 823 -26.03 5.54 20.77
CA GLN A 823 -24.67 5.23 21.19
C GLN A 823 -23.85 6.48 21.53
N HIS A 824 -23.95 7.57 20.78
CA HIS A 824 -23.26 8.82 21.16
C HIS A 824 -23.69 9.31 22.55
N ILE A 825 -25.00 9.30 22.82
CA ILE A 825 -25.58 9.70 24.11
C ILE A 825 -25.15 8.75 25.23
N LEU A 826 -25.24 7.43 25.02
CA LEU A 826 -24.82 6.43 26.00
C LEU A 826 -23.32 6.50 26.27
N MET A 827 -22.49 6.75 25.26
CA MET A 827 -21.05 6.95 25.46
C MET A 827 -20.75 8.25 26.24
N ALA A 828 -21.53 9.31 26.04
CA ALA A 828 -21.45 10.52 26.86
C ALA A 828 -21.81 10.21 28.32
N ALA A 829 -22.91 9.49 28.56
CA ALA A 829 -23.33 9.07 29.90
C ALA A 829 -22.26 8.23 30.61
N ARG A 830 -21.68 7.24 29.91
CA ARG A 830 -20.55 6.44 30.43
C ARG A 830 -19.35 7.32 30.81
N LEU A 831 -19.07 8.34 30.02
CA LEU A 831 -17.97 9.27 30.29
C LEU A 831 -18.23 10.15 31.51
N ILE A 832 -19.48 10.56 31.77
CA ILE A 832 -19.84 11.30 33.00
C ILE A 832 -19.58 10.44 34.25
N ILE A 833 -20.01 9.17 34.23
CA ILE A 833 -19.75 8.23 35.33
C ILE A 833 -18.23 8.03 35.50
N ALA A 834 -17.48 7.83 34.41
CA ALA A 834 -16.03 7.67 34.46
C ALA A 834 -15.28 8.91 34.97
N SER A 835 -15.73 10.11 34.60
CA SER A 835 -15.09 11.37 35.00
C SER A 835 -15.36 11.70 36.47
N ASN A 836 -16.42 11.14 37.04
CA ASN A 836 -16.82 11.26 38.43
C ASN A 836 -16.70 9.92 39.17
N TRP A 837 -15.66 9.15 38.83
CA TRP A 837 -15.49 7.75 39.25
C TRP A 837 -15.53 7.54 40.78
N LYS A 838 -14.90 8.44 41.53
CA LYS A 838 -14.83 8.41 43.00
C LYS A 838 -15.77 9.39 43.70
N LYS A 839 -16.55 10.17 42.95
CA LYS A 839 -17.40 11.22 43.54
C LYS A 839 -18.77 10.63 43.90
N ALA A 840 -19.33 11.12 45.01
CA ALA A 840 -20.65 10.71 45.50
C ALA A 840 -21.81 11.12 44.58
N ARG A 841 -21.68 12.24 43.84
CA ARG A 841 -22.74 12.77 42.95
C ARG A 841 -22.36 12.64 41.48
N LEU A 842 -23.37 12.41 40.62
CA LEU A 842 -23.25 12.39 39.16
C LEU A 842 -23.98 13.61 38.58
N PRO A 843 -23.27 14.57 37.95
CA PRO A 843 -23.90 15.78 37.43
C PRO A 843 -24.62 15.51 36.11
N LEU A 844 -25.96 15.50 36.14
CA LEU A 844 -26.78 15.33 34.94
C LEU A 844 -26.64 16.51 33.97
N ASN A 845 -26.49 17.73 34.49
CA ASN A 845 -26.35 18.96 33.69
C ASN A 845 -25.12 18.93 32.76
N SER A 846 -24.06 18.21 33.15
CA SER A 846 -22.86 18.06 32.32
C SER A 846 -23.05 17.12 31.13
N LEU A 847 -24.11 16.28 31.12
CA LEU A 847 -24.38 15.32 30.04
C LEU A 847 -24.70 16.03 28.72
N LYS A 848 -25.60 17.02 28.75
CA LYS A 848 -25.98 17.81 27.56
C LYS A 848 -24.77 18.46 26.90
N THR A 849 -23.95 19.15 27.69
CA THR A 849 -22.70 19.77 27.23
C THR A 849 -21.78 18.75 26.54
N LYS A 850 -21.70 17.53 27.08
CA LYS A 850 -20.89 16.46 26.49
C LYS A 850 -21.47 15.93 25.18
N ILE A 851 -22.79 15.80 25.07
CA ILE A 851 -23.48 15.41 23.83
C ILE A 851 -23.22 16.43 22.73
N ILE A 852 -23.35 17.73 23.03
CA ILE A 852 -23.07 18.84 22.09
C ILE A 852 -21.61 18.79 21.61
N CYS A 853 -20.67 18.57 22.54
CA CYS A 853 -19.26 18.41 22.18
C CYS A 853 -19.02 17.21 21.23
N ILE A 854 -19.75 16.10 21.40
CA ILE A 854 -19.65 14.95 20.50
C ILE A 854 -20.28 15.29 19.15
N ALA A 855 -21.47 15.87 19.13
CA ALA A 855 -22.16 16.30 17.91
C ALA A 855 -21.28 17.23 17.07
N THR A 856 -20.64 18.22 17.69
CA THR A 856 -19.74 19.17 17.02
C THR A 856 -18.56 18.47 16.34
N ASN A 857 -17.93 17.51 17.04
CA ASN A 857 -16.81 16.74 16.47
C ASN A 857 -17.25 15.80 15.33
N GLU A 858 -18.43 15.19 15.44
CA GLU A 858 -19.01 14.39 14.37
C GLU A 858 -19.33 15.30 13.17
N LYS A 859 -19.96 16.46 13.37
CA LYS A 859 -20.28 17.43 12.31
C LYS A 859 -19.04 17.78 11.50
N LEU A 860 -17.95 18.17 12.15
CA LEU A 860 -16.68 18.46 11.48
C LEU A 860 -16.15 17.24 10.69
N SER A 861 -16.28 16.04 11.23
CA SER A 861 -15.82 14.81 10.57
C SER A 861 -16.65 14.48 9.32
N TYR A 862 -17.97 14.66 9.38
CA TYR A 862 -18.89 14.48 8.25
C TYR A 862 -18.73 15.59 7.20
N MET A 863 -18.45 16.84 7.61
CA MET A 863 -18.08 17.93 6.70
C MET A 863 -16.82 17.58 5.89
N LEU A 864 -15.78 17.06 6.55
CA LEU A 864 -14.54 16.63 5.88
C LEU A 864 -14.74 15.44 4.92
N GLN A 865 -15.77 14.62 5.17
CA GLN A 865 -16.16 13.49 4.32
C GLN A 865 -17.19 13.86 3.24
N ASN A 866 -17.72 15.10 3.30
CA ASN A 866 -18.79 15.59 2.45
C ASN A 866 -20.09 14.76 2.53
N ASP A 867 -20.48 14.36 3.74
CA ASP A 867 -21.63 13.49 4.01
C ASP A 867 -22.51 14.08 5.12
N MET A 868 -22.98 15.32 4.91
CA MET A 868 -23.83 16.03 5.88
C MET A 868 -25.22 15.42 6.00
N GLU A 869 -25.75 14.80 4.93
CA GLU A 869 -27.02 14.08 4.97
C GLU A 869 -27.00 12.93 5.99
N ALA A 870 -25.90 12.17 6.06
CA ALA A 870 -25.75 11.14 7.08
C ALA A 870 -25.66 11.74 8.50
N TYR A 871 -24.99 12.89 8.66
CA TYR A 871 -24.95 13.60 9.94
C TYR A 871 -26.36 14.01 10.37
N ASP A 872 -27.12 14.67 9.49
CA ASP A 872 -28.48 15.13 9.78
C ASP A 872 -29.39 13.94 10.09
N LYS A 873 -29.33 12.87 9.28
CA LYS A 873 -30.08 11.63 9.54
C LYS A 873 -29.82 11.01 10.91
N ILE A 874 -28.63 11.21 11.48
CA ILE A 874 -28.25 10.71 12.81
C ILE A 874 -28.65 11.71 13.90
N TRP A 875 -28.35 12.99 13.75
CA TRP A 875 -28.43 13.98 14.83
C TRP A 875 -29.72 14.78 14.85
N MET A 876 -30.52 14.79 13.78
CA MET A 876 -31.81 15.51 13.74
C MET A 876 -32.76 15.17 14.89
N PRO A 877 -32.95 13.89 15.31
CA PRO A 877 -33.81 13.59 16.45
C PRO A 877 -33.36 14.27 17.76
N TRP A 878 -32.04 14.43 17.96
CA TRP A 878 -31.50 15.17 19.10
C TRP A 878 -31.71 16.68 18.96
N LEU A 879 -31.50 17.22 17.76
CA LEU A 879 -31.70 18.65 17.49
C LEU A 879 -33.18 19.07 17.65
N LEU A 880 -34.12 18.23 17.19
CA LEU A 880 -35.55 18.45 17.38
C LEU A 880 -35.95 18.36 18.85
N HIS A 881 -35.37 17.43 19.61
CA HIS A 881 -35.61 17.30 21.04
C HIS A 881 -35.11 18.50 21.85
N GLU A 882 -33.98 19.12 21.45
CA GLU A 882 -33.49 20.34 22.09
C GLU A 882 -34.30 21.59 21.67
N ASN A 883 -34.92 21.59 20.49
CA ASN A 883 -35.65 22.74 19.93
C ASN A 883 -37.18 22.68 20.12
N ASP A 884 -37.65 22.56 21.37
CA ASP A 884 -39.02 22.96 21.77
C ASP A 884 -39.28 24.46 21.36
N PRO A 885 -40.50 24.87 20.97
CA PRO A 885 -40.77 25.89 19.93
C PRO A 885 -40.30 27.34 20.11
N GLN A 886 -39.79 27.78 21.26
CA GLN A 886 -39.44 29.20 21.45
C GLN A 886 -38.09 29.62 20.81
N LEU A 887 -37.23 28.68 20.39
CA LEU A 887 -35.85 29.00 19.95
C LEU A 887 -35.55 28.74 18.46
N PHE A 888 -36.51 28.20 17.70
CA PHE A 888 -36.32 27.73 16.33
C PHE A 888 -36.07 28.86 15.31
N MET A 889 -36.38 30.12 15.65
CA MET A 889 -36.19 31.26 14.74
C MET A 889 -34.74 31.80 14.69
N ALA A 890 -33.86 31.45 15.63
CA ALA A 890 -32.52 32.05 15.73
C ALA A 890 -31.37 31.26 15.06
N LEU A 891 -31.62 30.05 14.54
CA LEU A 891 -30.60 29.21 13.88
C LEU A 891 -30.82 29.06 12.37
N ARG A 892 -31.76 29.82 11.80
CA ARG A 892 -32.06 29.85 10.36
C ARG A 892 -31.79 31.21 9.69
N ALA A 893 -31.48 32.25 10.47
CA ALA A 893 -30.82 33.47 10.01
C ALA A 893 -29.31 33.31 10.21
#